data_AF-A0A350I4S8-F1
#
_entry.id   AF-A0A350I4S8-F1
#
_cell.length_a   1.000
_cell.length_b   1.000
_cell.length_c   1.000
_cell.angle_alpha   90.00
_cell.angle_beta   90.00
_cell.angle_gamma   90.00
#
_symmetry.space_group_name_H-M   'P 1'
#
loop_
_entity.id
_entity.type
_entity.pdbx_description
1 polymer ?
#
loop_
_entity_poly.entity_id
_entity_poly.type
_entity_poly.pdbx_seq_one_letter_code
_entity_poly.pdbx_strand_id
1 'polypeptide(L)'
;MKVKTKEQGVVLVITLIMLSVVTLMAIVFLGVSRRERATVTVTTDHITAKLAAEAGMARAQSEVVGRILSSSNRFDFDYTVSTNFFNPDGYDASNFNFDPHNVNYFLPNGDPIGDPYNQAVNIGNQFYDPRPPVYVEDIEYNPRSRQYERQIDFRFYLDFNRNGRFEPTGLLPSFSEDNRQLTDSQSGLPVWTRNVGDPQWVGILEDPGLPHSSTNRFIGRFAYIVIPEGRTLDLNTIHNQIKEINAQDSFVRNQGIGPWEINLGSFLRDLNPRIWTQYQYAGPLNGAGNAGNSFSDAFSILNYRRANRPLTPLNLIANPTQTQMQRDYVDIFANGPYLQNQNWLALDVADNTANAWWGSDFHRAFYDVQELFNDGRIPNANGQFGSQESITGRVKTAPALPTASTYDRYTYYRLISQLGSESIPDTESRSYRLAIQDNVPRLHEVRTKKIHLNYDNRFEPQNAIFNHQTNFVDWQPRDLFMRSAQRLLMGNITTNPPTFNVRNTQGQQISVAGTNFHRVGDTYVNRNFSLTNIRLWPEIVPGVNEYTANVHQLLQLAANMTEPVTTNRPSARFAGETVERLPLVFRPRFNVSDEGIVSISDFIEVTNDAPVQLQRPFRDLKLQAQRDVLQPDDNVLGIPWVIAAKKGLPNFNEYGVLTTLEMTRKLEINKTAPNAPMNAWRTNQMMVLSISNMCALEAWNSYTNDFPRPIRLHAQVQCSMLLTNQLGRVLVNSTFAPAPDNNLLPANEWEGNQFVIPIQDTAIPVPKSIYEHTTGRLIPTTLVPDNLFPDRNIFPSPQIGLAMTNRVQFYILDEQTQRILDYVNLDNLVTRMDVTSELLGAYGSGQSSPVSNYGGSGDSRMFWSTNRLGNANTINAPTEGVINQIFTSLDEIPVSQQLWNSFRARGTGRDRE
;
A
#
# COMPACT_ATOMS: atom_id res chain seq x y z
N MET A 1 60.28 -54.90 -44.80
CA MET A 1 58.82 -54.90 -44.57
C MET A 1 58.58 -54.96 -43.06
N LYS A 2 58.46 -53.81 -42.38
CA LYS A 2 58.06 -53.72 -40.96
C LYS A 2 56.97 -52.66 -40.86
N VAL A 3 55.79 -53.16 -40.57
CA VAL A 3 54.50 -52.48 -40.49
C VAL A 3 54.49 -51.56 -39.25
N LYS A 4 54.35 -50.24 -39.41
CA LYS A 4 54.05 -49.26 -38.34
C LYS A 4 52.55 -48.88 -38.30
N THR A 5 51.65 -49.86 -38.41
CA THR A 5 50.19 -49.60 -38.48
C THR A 5 49.55 -49.26 -37.13
N LYS A 6 50.18 -49.57 -35.99
CA LYS A 6 49.58 -49.33 -34.66
C LYS A 6 49.59 -47.86 -34.25
N GLU A 7 50.66 -47.12 -34.50
CA GLU A 7 50.77 -45.68 -34.14
C GLU A 7 49.78 -44.82 -34.94
N GLN A 8 49.61 -45.11 -36.24
CA GLN A 8 48.65 -44.41 -37.10
C GLN A 8 47.18 -44.71 -36.74
N GLY A 9 46.87 -45.94 -36.30
CA GLY A 9 45.52 -46.30 -35.83
C GLY A 9 45.13 -45.59 -34.54
N VAL A 10 46.07 -45.45 -33.60
CA VAL A 10 45.82 -44.71 -32.34
C VAL A 10 45.59 -43.22 -32.59
N VAL A 11 46.36 -42.60 -33.48
CA VAL A 11 46.17 -41.19 -33.86
C VAL A 11 44.81 -40.98 -34.56
N LEU A 12 44.38 -41.89 -35.42
CA LEU A 12 43.05 -41.83 -36.06
C LEU A 12 41.91 -41.97 -35.05
N VAL A 13 42.03 -42.88 -34.08
CA VAL A 13 41.01 -43.07 -33.04
C VAL A 13 40.93 -41.84 -32.13
N ILE A 14 42.08 -41.27 -31.72
CA ILE A 14 42.10 -40.06 -30.89
C ILE A 14 41.53 -38.86 -31.64
N THR A 15 41.85 -38.69 -32.94
CA THR A 15 41.29 -37.59 -33.75
C THR A 15 39.79 -37.76 -33.99
N LEU A 16 39.29 -38.99 -34.21
CA LEU A 16 37.85 -39.27 -34.30
C LEU A 16 37.13 -39.01 -32.98
N ILE A 17 37.73 -39.37 -31.84
CA ILE A 17 37.16 -39.08 -30.50
C ILE A 17 37.17 -37.56 -30.24
N MET A 18 38.26 -36.86 -30.56
CA MET A 18 38.29 -35.39 -30.42
C MET A 18 37.25 -34.73 -31.33
N LEU A 19 37.11 -35.17 -32.57
CA LEU A 19 36.12 -34.64 -33.50
C LEU A 19 34.69 -34.93 -33.01
N SER A 20 34.42 -36.11 -32.46
CA SER A 20 33.09 -36.46 -31.92
C SER A 20 32.75 -35.65 -30.67
N VAL A 21 33.71 -35.40 -29.77
CA VAL A 21 33.50 -34.57 -28.58
C VAL A 21 33.25 -33.10 -28.97
N VAL A 22 34.03 -32.55 -29.91
CA VAL A 22 33.87 -31.16 -30.36
C VAL A 22 32.52 -30.98 -31.07
N THR A 23 32.13 -31.91 -31.94
CA THR A 23 30.83 -31.87 -32.64
C THR A 23 29.65 -32.02 -31.66
N LEU A 24 29.75 -32.93 -30.68
CA LEU A 24 28.74 -33.08 -29.64
C LEU A 24 28.59 -31.81 -28.80
N MET A 25 29.71 -31.24 -28.34
CA MET A 25 29.71 -29.98 -27.56
C MET A 25 29.12 -28.82 -28.37
N ALA A 26 29.44 -28.71 -29.66
CA ALA A 26 28.87 -27.70 -30.54
C ALA A 26 27.35 -27.84 -30.69
N ILE A 27 26.85 -29.08 -30.85
CA ILE A 27 25.40 -29.36 -30.93
C ILE A 27 24.69 -29.03 -29.61
N VAL A 28 25.27 -29.43 -28.47
CA VAL A 28 24.71 -29.14 -27.14
C VAL A 28 24.69 -27.63 -26.88
N PHE A 29 25.79 -26.92 -27.16
CA PHE A 29 25.87 -25.48 -27.00
C PHE A 29 24.83 -24.75 -27.87
N LEU A 30 24.66 -25.18 -29.13
CA LEU A 30 23.65 -24.63 -30.03
C LEU A 30 22.23 -24.89 -29.50
N GLY A 31 21.96 -26.10 -29.00
CA GLY A 31 20.68 -26.47 -28.40
C GLY A 31 20.33 -25.65 -27.16
N VAL A 32 21.29 -25.50 -26.24
CA VAL A 32 21.13 -24.68 -25.02
C VAL A 32 20.95 -23.21 -25.40
N SER A 33 21.77 -22.67 -26.30
CA SER A 33 21.67 -21.26 -26.72
C SER A 33 20.32 -20.93 -27.37
N ARG A 34 19.75 -21.85 -28.18
CA ARG A 34 18.42 -21.69 -28.76
C ARG A 34 17.32 -21.70 -27.69
N ARG A 35 17.42 -22.62 -26.71
CA ARG A 35 16.47 -22.70 -25.59
C ARG A 35 16.52 -21.45 -24.72
N GLU A 36 17.72 -21.01 -24.33
CA GLU A 36 17.89 -19.81 -23.50
C GLU A 36 17.38 -18.56 -24.24
N ARG A 37 17.67 -18.42 -25.54
CA ARG A 37 17.14 -17.32 -26.34
C ARG A 37 15.60 -17.33 -26.39
N ALA A 38 14.98 -18.50 -26.53
CA ALA A 38 13.52 -18.61 -26.50
C ALA A 38 12.95 -18.20 -25.13
N THR A 39 13.55 -18.67 -24.05
CA THR A 39 13.15 -18.29 -22.68
C THR A 39 13.29 -16.79 -22.42
N VAL A 40 14.42 -16.19 -22.83
CA VAL A 40 14.66 -14.74 -22.68
C VAL A 40 13.65 -13.94 -23.49
N THR A 41 13.32 -14.39 -24.72
CA THR A 41 12.31 -13.72 -25.56
C THR A 41 10.95 -13.73 -24.86
N VAL A 42 10.48 -14.89 -24.40
CA VAL A 42 9.20 -15.02 -23.67
C VAL A 42 9.18 -14.18 -22.40
N THR A 43 10.29 -14.15 -21.64
CA THR A 43 10.39 -13.34 -20.41
C THR A 43 10.32 -11.85 -20.74
N THR A 44 11.00 -11.42 -21.80
CA THR A 44 10.99 -10.03 -22.28
C THR A 44 9.59 -9.62 -22.76
N ASP A 45 8.90 -10.49 -23.50
CA ASP A 45 7.54 -10.26 -23.97
C ASP A 45 6.56 -10.15 -22.80
N HIS A 46 6.69 -10.99 -21.77
CA HIS A 46 5.89 -10.88 -20.55
C HIS A 46 6.12 -9.58 -19.80
N ILE A 47 7.39 -9.15 -19.65
CA ILE A 47 7.72 -7.88 -19.00
C ILE A 47 7.15 -6.71 -19.82
N THR A 48 7.31 -6.73 -21.14
CA THR A 48 6.79 -5.69 -22.04
C THR A 48 5.27 -5.62 -21.97
N ALA A 49 4.58 -6.76 -22.00
CA ALA A 49 3.12 -6.82 -21.85
C ALA A 49 2.65 -6.31 -20.48
N LYS A 50 3.37 -6.65 -19.41
CA LYS A 50 3.06 -6.16 -18.05
C LYS A 50 3.22 -4.64 -17.98
N LEU A 51 4.33 -4.09 -18.46
CA LEU A 51 4.58 -2.65 -18.48
C LEU A 51 3.56 -1.91 -19.35
N ALA A 52 3.18 -2.48 -20.50
CA ALA A 52 2.14 -1.91 -21.35
C ALA A 52 0.76 -1.90 -20.66
N ALA A 53 0.43 -2.94 -19.88
CA ALA A 53 -0.79 -2.98 -19.08
C ALA A 53 -0.78 -1.93 -17.95
N GLU A 54 0.34 -1.75 -17.25
CA GLU A 54 0.53 -0.71 -16.24
C GLU A 54 0.39 0.70 -16.86
N ALA A 55 0.97 0.92 -18.05
CA ALA A 55 0.81 2.17 -18.79
C ALA A 55 -0.66 2.41 -19.18
N GLY A 56 -1.38 1.37 -19.62
CA GLY A 56 -2.80 1.44 -19.93
C GLY A 56 -3.66 1.79 -18.71
N MET A 57 -3.35 1.22 -17.55
CA MET A 57 -4.01 1.56 -16.29
C MET A 57 -3.77 3.02 -15.90
N ALA A 58 -2.53 3.50 -15.98
CA ALA A 58 -2.21 4.90 -15.70
C ALA A 58 -2.90 5.87 -16.66
N ARG A 59 -2.97 5.53 -17.96
CA ARG A 59 -3.72 6.32 -18.96
C ARG A 59 -5.21 6.36 -18.65
N ALA A 60 -5.82 5.23 -18.28
CA ALA A 60 -7.23 5.16 -17.90
C ALA A 60 -7.54 6.02 -16.65
N GLN A 61 -6.67 5.99 -15.64
CA GLN A 61 -6.80 6.85 -14.45
C GLN A 61 -6.69 8.33 -14.83
N SER A 62 -5.74 8.68 -15.72
CA SER A 62 -5.57 10.05 -16.22
C SER A 62 -6.82 10.53 -16.98
N GLU A 63 -7.43 9.68 -17.80
CA GLU A 63 -8.68 9.99 -18.52
C GLU A 63 -9.83 10.29 -17.55
N VAL A 64 -10.03 9.45 -16.54
CA VAL A 64 -11.09 9.66 -15.52
C VAL A 64 -10.88 10.96 -14.75
N VAL A 65 -9.65 11.23 -14.30
CA VAL A 65 -9.32 12.48 -13.62
C VAL A 65 -9.50 13.69 -14.55
N GLY A 66 -9.08 13.57 -15.81
CA GLY A 66 -9.24 14.60 -16.83
C GLY A 66 -10.70 14.99 -17.04
N ARG A 67 -11.61 14.01 -17.09
CA ARG A 67 -13.05 14.25 -17.21
C ARG A 67 -13.62 15.00 -16.01
N ILE A 68 -13.32 14.52 -14.80
CA ILE A 68 -13.74 15.15 -13.54
C ILE A 68 -13.27 16.62 -13.47
N LEU A 69 -12.03 16.90 -13.87
CA LEU A 69 -11.49 18.26 -13.92
C LEU A 69 -12.17 19.12 -15.00
N SER A 70 -12.51 18.54 -16.15
CA SER A 70 -13.11 19.26 -17.28
C SER A 70 -14.57 19.64 -17.06
N SER A 71 -15.36 18.79 -16.37
CA SER A 71 -16.81 18.97 -16.25
C SER A 71 -17.25 19.61 -14.93
N SER A 72 -16.32 19.95 -14.03
CA SER A 72 -16.59 20.43 -12.66
C SER A 72 -17.46 19.49 -11.79
N ASN A 73 -17.78 18.31 -12.31
CA ASN A 73 -18.63 17.33 -11.65
C ASN A 73 -17.77 16.15 -11.20
N ARG A 74 -17.64 15.98 -9.87
CA ARG A 74 -16.88 14.87 -9.27
C ARG A 74 -17.46 13.49 -9.62
N PHE A 75 -18.71 13.43 -10.07
CA PHE A 75 -19.38 12.20 -10.45
C PHE A 75 -19.31 11.91 -11.95
N ASP A 76 -18.54 12.65 -12.74
CA ASP A 76 -18.42 12.45 -14.19
C ASP A 76 -17.41 11.36 -14.56
N PHE A 77 -17.62 10.15 -14.03
CA PHE A 77 -16.85 8.94 -14.33
C PHE A 77 -17.78 7.87 -14.89
N ASP A 78 -18.04 7.94 -16.19
CA ASP A 78 -18.89 6.97 -16.92
C ASP A 78 -18.06 5.89 -17.62
N TYR A 79 -18.76 4.88 -18.13
CA TYR A 79 -18.16 3.84 -18.97
C TYR A 79 -17.36 4.45 -20.12
N THR A 80 -16.08 4.10 -20.21
CA THR A 80 -15.20 4.62 -21.25
C THR A 80 -14.23 3.54 -21.73
N VAL A 81 -13.80 3.67 -22.97
CA VAL A 81 -12.85 2.77 -23.62
C VAL A 81 -11.67 3.57 -24.16
N SER A 82 -10.55 2.90 -24.44
CA SER A 82 -9.45 3.53 -25.15
C SER A 82 -9.85 3.92 -26.58
N THR A 83 -9.51 5.14 -26.98
CA THR A 83 -9.78 5.68 -28.33
C THR A 83 -8.51 6.29 -28.91
N ASN A 84 -8.33 6.22 -30.23
CA ASN A 84 -7.24 6.92 -30.91
C ASN A 84 -7.66 8.33 -31.35
N PHE A 85 -6.68 9.21 -31.48
CA PHE A 85 -6.89 10.48 -32.18
C PHE A 85 -6.98 10.24 -33.69
N PHE A 86 -7.93 10.92 -34.33
CA PHE A 86 -8.02 11.06 -35.78
C PHE A 86 -8.69 12.39 -36.13
N ASN A 87 -8.42 12.92 -37.32
CA ASN A 87 -9.06 14.10 -37.86
C ASN A 87 -10.45 13.74 -38.44
N PRO A 88 -11.56 14.27 -37.90
CA PRO A 88 -12.89 14.05 -38.44
C PRO A 88 -13.07 14.48 -39.91
N ASP A 89 -12.32 15.49 -40.36
CA ASP A 89 -12.42 16.04 -41.72
C ASP A 89 -11.72 15.16 -42.78
N GLY A 90 -11.00 14.10 -42.36
CA GLY A 90 -10.22 13.22 -43.24
C GLY A 90 -8.74 13.59 -43.32
N TYR A 91 -7.98 12.79 -44.06
CA TYR A 91 -6.55 13.00 -44.30
C TYR A 91 -6.33 13.96 -45.47
N ASP A 92 -5.71 15.12 -45.21
CA ASP A 92 -5.33 16.06 -46.25
C ASP A 92 -4.10 15.55 -47.01
N ALA A 93 -4.34 14.99 -48.20
CA ALA A 93 -3.30 14.48 -49.08
C ALA A 93 -2.43 15.56 -49.74
N SER A 94 -2.76 16.85 -49.57
CA SER A 94 -1.93 17.97 -50.04
C SER A 94 -0.90 18.43 -49.00
N ASN A 95 -1.10 18.06 -47.73
CA ASN A 95 -0.21 18.41 -46.64
C ASN A 95 0.81 17.29 -46.39
N PHE A 96 2.05 17.53 -46.84
CA PHE A 96 3.18 16.62 -46.69
C PHE A 96 4.05 16.92 -45.47
N ASN A 97 3.66 17.88 -44.63
CA ASN A 97 4.40 18.20 -43.40
C ASN A 97 4.04 17.22 -42.28
N PHE A 98 4.94 17.09 -41.31
CA PHE A 98 4.65 16.40 -40.06
C PHE A 98 3.65 17.22 -39.25
N ASP A 99 2.39 16.85 -39.33
CA ASP A 99 1.28 17.51 -38.66
C ASP A 99 0.53 16.50 -37.79
N PRO A 100 0.66 16.57 -36.46
CA PRO A 100 -0.06 15.71 -35.52
C PRO A 100 -1.59 15.76 -35.65
N HIS A 101 -2.14 16.80 -36.29
CA HIS A 101 -3.57 16.93 -36.53
C HIS A 101 -4.03 16.36 -37.88
N ASN A 102 -3.13 16.07 -38.81
CA ASN A 102 -3.45 15.44 -40.10
C ASN A 102 -3.28 13.91 -40.03
N VAL A 103 -4.16 13.27 -39.26
CA VAL A 103 -4.15 11.81 -39.04
C VAL A 103 -5.53 11.23 -39.35
N ASN A 104 -5.67 10.48 -40.43
CA ASN A 104 -6.85 9.66 -40.73
C ASN A 104 -6.47 8.58 -41.76
N TYR A 105 -7.12 7.42 -41.76
CA TYR A 105 -6.92 6.37 -42.77
C TYR A 105 -7.83 6.55 -44.00
N PHE A 106 -8.73 7.55 -43.96
CA PHE A 106 -9.63 7.93 -45.03
C PHE A 106 -9.38 9.37 -45.48
N LEU A 107 -9.53 9.61 -46.76
CA LEU A 107 -9.54 10.94 -47.37
C LEU A 107 -10.87 11.67 -47.02
N PRO A 108 -10.96 13.00 -47.20
CA PRO A 108 -12.18 13.77 -46.92
C PRO A 108 -13.42 13.31 -47.71
N ASN A 109 -13.22 12.61 -48.83
CA ASN A 109 -14.30 12.02 -49.64
C ASN A 109 -14.76 10.64 -49.13
N GLY A 110 -14.14 10.12 -48.06
CA GLY A 110 -14.44 8.82 -47.46
C GLY A 110 -13.70 7.63 -48.09
N ASP A 111 -12.92 7.84 -49.15
CA ASP A 111 -12.11 6.77 -49.74
C ASP A 111 -10.89 6.45 -48.87
N PRO A 112 -10.46 5.17 -48.79
CA PRO A 112 -9.22 4.83 -48.10
C PRO A 112 -8.02 5.49 -48.81
N ILE A 113 -6.97 5.82 -48.06
CA ILE A 113 -5.73 6.33 -48.66
C ILE A 113 -5.13 5.23 -49.54
N GLY A 114 -5.20 5.39 -50.86
CA GLY A 114 -4.66 4.41 -51.81
C GLY A 114 -3.17 4.56 -52.12
N ASP A 115 -2.60 5.74 -51.88
CA ASP A 115 -1.19 6.03 -52.15
C ASP A 115 -0.29 5.59 -50.97
N PRO A 116 0.65 4.64 -51.18
CA PRO A 116 1.57 4.19 -50.14
C PRO A 116 2.41 5.31 -49.51
N TYR A 117 2.71 6.38 -50.26
CA TYR A 117 3.47 7.51 -49.72
C TYR A 117 2.65 8.30 -48.69
N ASN A 118 1.41 8.62 -49.02
CA ASN A 118 0.49 9.29 -48.10
C ASN A 118 0.14 8.43 -46.88
N GLN A 119 0.07 7.09 -47.04
CA GLN A 119 -0.07 6.18 -45.90
C GLN A 119 1.13 6.29 -44.94
N ALA A 120 2.35 6.38 -45.47
CA ALA A 120 3.56 6.51 -44.64
C ALA A 120 3.60 7.86 -43.90
N VAL A 121 3.18 8.95 -44.55
CA VAL A 121 3.06 10.27 -43.90
C VAL A 121 1.99 10.26 -42.81
N ASN A 122 0.82 9.68 -43.06
CA ASN A 122 -0.23 9.51 -42.05
C ASN A 122 0.27 8.71 -40.83
N ILE A 123 1.04 7.64 -41.06
CA ILE A 123 1.66 6.86 -39.98
C ILE A 123 2.71 7.68 -39.23
N GLY A 124 3.49 8.51 -39.94
CA GLY A 124 4.45 9.44 -39.34
C GLY A 124 3.82 10.60 -38.57
N ASN A 125 2.57 10.96 -38.86
CA ASN A 125 1.83 12.01 -38.15
C ASN A 125 1.22 11.54 -36.82
N GLN A 126 1.28 10.23 -36.50
CA GLN A 126 0.69 9.72 -35.28
C GLN A 126 1.48 10.14 -34.04
N PHE A 127 0.83 10.92 -33.17
CA PHE A 127 1.42 11.44 -31.93
C PHE A 127 0.46 11.31 -30.73
N TYR A 128 -0.76 11.85 -30.84
CA TYR A 128 -1.78 11.74 -29.79
C TYR A 128 -2.50 10.39 -29.86
N ASP A 129 -2.49 9.62 -28.75
CA ASP A 129 -3.07 8.27 -28.65
C ASP A 129 -2.94 7.45 -29.95
N PRO A 130 -1.70 7.23 -30.42
CA PRO A 130 -1.41 6.81 -31.79
C PRO A 130 -2.01 5.43 -32.09
N ARG A 131 -2.51 5.23 -33.32
CA ARG A 131 -3.15 3.99 -33.77
C ARG A 131 -2.12 3.04 -34.39
N PRO A 132 -1.68 1.99 -33.67
CA PRO A 132 -0.64 1.11 -34.18
C PRO A 132 -1.15 0.28 -35.37
N PRO A 133 -0.28 -0.03 -36.35
CA PRO A 133 -0.63 -0.87 -37.50
C PRO A 133 -0.81 -2.33 -37.07
N VAL A 134 -2.04 -2.74 -36.77
CA VAL A 134 -2.39 -4.12 -36.42
C VAL A 134 -3.10 -4.78 -37.59
N TYR A 135 -2.44 -5.72 -38.25
CA TYR A 135 -3.00 -6.46 -39.37
C TYR A 135 -3.24 -7.92 -38.99
N VAL A 136 -4.43 -8.43 -39.32
CA VAL A 136 -4.79 -9.84 -39.16
C VAL A 136 -5.04 -10.41 -40.54
N GLU A 137 -4.43 -11.55 -40.85
CA GLU A 137 -4.79 -12.32 -42.03
C GLU A 137 -6.09 -13.07 -41.73
N ASP A 138 -7.16 -12.72 -42.43
CA ASP A 138 -8.43 -13.43 -42.37
C ASP A 138 -8.72 -14.10 -43.73
N ILE A 139 -9.47 -15.20 -43.69
CA ILE A 139 -9.95 -15.88 -44.90
C ILE A 139 -11.42 -15.53 -45.04
N GLU A 140 -11.71 -14.47 -45.80
CA GLU A 140 -13.07 -13.98 -45.97
C GLU A 140 -13.63 -14.37 -47.33
N TYR A 141 -14.94 -14.64 -47.39
CA TYR A 141 -15.64 -14.87 -48.64
C TYR A 141 -15.76 -13.54 -49.39
N ASN A 142 -15.02 -13.38 -50.49
CA ASN A 142 -15.12 -12.19 -51.32
C ASN A 142 -16.38 -12.30 -52.21
N PRO A 143 -17.40 -11.43 -52.02
CA PRO A 143 -18.65 -11.53 -52.78
C PRO A 143 -18.47 -11.24 -54.28
N ARG A 144 -17.42 -10.50 -54.66
CA ARG A 144 -17.13 -10.12 -56.05
C ARG A 144 -16.46 -11.25 -56.82
N SER A 145 -15.54 -11.98 -56.19
CA SER A 145 -14.86 -13.12 -56.82
C SER A 145 -15.50 -14.48 -56.51
N ARG A 146 -16.47 -14.52 -55.57
CA ARG A 146 -17.16 -15.73 -55.09
C ARG A 146 -16.20 -16.81 -54.56
N GLN A 147 -15.02 -16.41 -54.10
CA GLN A 147 -14.01 -17.29 -53.54
C GLN A 147 -13.64 -16.82 -52.14
N TYR A 148 -13.18 -17.76 -51.31
CA TYR A 148 -12.52 -17.42 -50.06
C TYR A 148 -11.12 -16.92 -50.38
N GLU A 149 -10.88 -15.64 -50.13
CA GLU A 149 -9.61 -14.98 -50.39
C GLU A 149 -8.95 -14.59 -49.07
N ARG A 150 -7.61 -14.63 -49.06
CA ARG A 150 -6.83 -14.07 -47.97
C ARG A 150 -6.94 -12.55 -48.03
N GLN A 151 -7.59 -11.96 -47.03
CA GLN A 151 -7.66 -10.53 -46.86
C GLN A 151 -6.85 -10.12 -45.63
N ILE A 152 -6.16 -8.99 -45.76
CA ILE A 152 -5.44 -8.38 -44.64
C ILE A 152 -6.40 -7.37 -44.03
N ASP A 153 -6.97 -7.71 -42.87
CA ASP A 153 -7.86 -6.82 -42.12
C ASP A 153 -7.05 -5.94 -41.17
N PHE A 154 -7.31 -4.64 -41.18
CA PHE A 154 -6.70 -3.68 -40.28
C PHE A 154 -7.46 -3.66 -38.95
N ARG A 155 -7.10 -4.58 -38.04
CA ARG A 155 -7.77 -4.79 -36.76
C ARG A 155 -7.18 -3.92 -35.65
N PHE A 156 -7.30 -2.60 -35.82
CA PHE A 156 -6.84 -1.58 -34.85
C PHE A 156 -7.68 -1.48 -33.56
N TYR A 157 -8.76 -2.26 -33.47
CA TYR A 157 -9.65 -2.34 -32.33
C TYR A 157 -9.70 -3.76 -31.78
N LEU A 158 -10.21 -3.89 -30.56
CA LEU A 158 -10.58 -5.16 -29.95
C LEU A 158 -12.09 -5.35 -30.10
N ASP A 159 -12.52 -6.29 -30.93
CA ASP A 159 -13.93 -6.71 -31.04
C ASP A 159 -14.37 -7.31 -29.70
N PHE A 160 -14.95 -6.47 -28.84
CA PHE A 160 -15.27 -6.84 -27.47
C PHE A 160 -16.65 -7.48 -27.34
N ASN A 161 -17.58 -7.18 -28.26
CA ASN A 161 -18.92 -7.77 -28.32
C ASN A 161 -18.99 -9.05 -29.18
N ARG A 162 -17.89 -9.43 -29.83
CA ARG A 162 -17.71 -10.63 -30.67
C ARG A 162 -18.66 -10.69 -31.87
N ASN A 163 -18.97 -9.55 -32.47
CA ASN A 163 -19.86 -9.48 -33.63
C ASN A 163 -19.13 -9.42 -34.98
N GLY A 164 -17.78 -9.38 -34.98
CA GLY A 164 -16.94 -9.31 -36.17
C GLY A 164 -16.94 -7.95 -36.88
N ARG A 165 -17.39 -6.87 -36.23
CA ARG A 165 -17.49 -5.52 -36.81
C ARG A 165 -16.91 -4.50 -35.85
N PHE A 166 -16.45 -3.36 -36.40
CA PHE A 166 -16.02 -2.22 -35.59
C PHE A 166 -17.20 -1.35 -35.20
N GLU A 167 -17.37 -1.14 -33.90
CA GLU A 167 -18.24 -0.13 -33.30
C GLU A 167 -17.43 1.10 -32.86
N PRO A 168 -17.50 2.23 -33.59
CA PRO A 168 -16.80 3.44 -33.20
C PRO A 168 -17.33 4.06 -31.90
N THR A 169 -16.44 4.69 -31.12
CA THR A 169 -16.82 5.50 -29.96
C THR A 169 -16.89 6.97 -30.37
N GLY A 170 -17.95 7.69 -29.97
CA GLY A 170 -18.09 9.12 -30.23
C GLY A 170 -19.52 9.56 -30.50
N LEU A 171 -19.66 10.78 -31.03
CA LEU A 171 -20.94 11.31 -31.52
C LEU A 171 -21.17 10.79 -32.95
N LEU A 172 -22.16 9.91 -33.11
CA LEU A 172 -22.39 9.18 -34.35
C LEU A 172 -23.83 9.36 -34.84
N PRO A 173 -24.07 9.33 -36.16
CA PRO A 173 -25.42 9.34 -36.68
C PRO A 173 -26.08 8.00 -36.40
N SER A 174 -27.36 8.03 -36.02
CA SER A 174 -28.13 6.82 -35.73
C SER A 174 -28.74 6.27 -37.01
N PHE A 175 -28.61 4.97 -37.26
CA PHE A 175 -29.14 4.29 -38.45
C PHE A 175 -30.31 3.35 -38.09
N SER A 176 -31.30 3.29 -38.98
CA SER A 176 -32.40 2.32 -38.94
C SER A 176 -31.98 0.96 -39.50
N GLU A 177 -32.89 -0.02 -39.42
CA GLU A 177 -32.67 -1.39 -39.92
C GLU A 177 -32.41 -1.45 -41.45
N ASP A 178 -33.00 -0.52 -42.20
CA ASP A 178 -32.78 -0.37 -43.64
C ASP A 178 -31.46 0.35 -43.98
N ASN A 179 -30.58 0.52 -42.98
CA ASN A 179 -29.33 1.28 -43.07
C ASN A 179 -29.53 2.73 -43.53
N ARG A 180 -30.69 3.33 -43.20
CA ARG A 180 -30.99 4.74 -43.46
C ARG A 180 -30.70 5.56 -42.23
N GLN A 181 -30.11 6.73 -42.40
CA GLN A 181 -29.89 7.68 -41.32
C GLN A 181 -31.24 8.11 -40.74
N LEU A 182 -31.40 7.95 -39.44
CA LEU A 182 -32.59 8.42 -38.72
C LEU A 182 -32.59 9.95 -38.72
N THR A 183 -33.73 10.51 -39.09
CA THR A 183 -33.98 11.95 -39.05
C THR A 183 -35.07 12.22 -38.03
N ASP A 184 -34.93 13.33 -37.31
CA ASP A 184 -35.98 13.81 -36.43
C ASP A 184 -37.20 14.20 -37.27
N SER A 185 -38.34 13.61 -36.93
CA SER A 185 -39.63 13.84 -37.60
C SER A 185 -40.10 15.30 -37.59
N GLN A 186 -39.60 16.13 -36.67
CA GLN A 186 -40.00 17.55 -36.56
C GLN A 186 -39.02 18.51 -37.25
N SER A 187 -37.71 18.27 -37.15
CA SER A 187 -36.68 19.16 -37.72
C SER A 187 -36.10 18.69 -39.05
N GLY A 188 -36.30 17.42 -39.43
CA GLY A 188 -35.66 16.80 -40.60
C GLY A 188 -34.14 16.65 -40.47
N LEU A 189 -33.56 17.01 -39.32
CA LEU A 189 -32.14 16.90 -39.05
C LEU A 189 -31.77 15.46 -38.67
N PRO A 190 -30.54 15.01 -38.96
CA PRO A 190 -30.10 13.70 -38.52
C PRO A 190 -30.03 13.56 -37.00
N VAL A 191 -30.44 12.40 -36.49
CA VAL A 191 -30.36 12.08 -35.07
C VAL A 191 -28.94 11.59 -34.74
N TRP A 192 -28.23 12.39 -33.95
CA TRP A 192 -26.89 12.06 -33.46
C TRP A 192 -26.99 11.50 -32.04
N THR A 193 -26.32 10.38 -31.79
CA THR A 193 -26.24 9.75 -30.47
C THR A 193 -24.77 9.58 -30.06
N ARG A 194 -24.47 9.83 -28.79
CA ARG A 194 -23.15 9.57 -28.22
C ARG A 194 -23.11 8.11 -27.79
N ASN A 195 -22.27 7.32 -28.46
CA ASN A 195 -22.12 5.90 -28.19
C ASN A 195 -20.68 5.57 -27.80
N VAL A 196 -20.52 4.54 -26.97
CA VAL A 196 -19.22 3.95 -26.61
C VAL A 196 -19.21 2.54 -27.17
N GLY A 197 -18.21 2.24 -27.99
CA GLY A 197 -18.07 1.00 -28.74
C GLY A 197 -16.80 0.24 -28.38
N ASP A 198 -16.15 -0.34 -29.39
CA ASP A 198 -14.95 -1.16 -29.20
C ASP A 198 -13.76 -0.35 -28.67
N PRO A 199 -12.97 -0.93 -27.75
CA PRO A 199 -11.67 -0.38 -27.36
C PRO A 199 -10.70 -0.40 -28.53
N GLN A 200 -10.01 0.71 -28.73
CA GLN A 200 -9.00 0.87 -29.77
C GLN A 200 -7.60 0.66 -29.18
N TRP A 201 -6.72 -0.01 -29.93
CA TRP A 201 -5.32 -0.18 -29.53
C TRP A 201 -4.61 1.18 -29.57
N VAL A 202 -3.96 1.54 -28.48
CA VAL A 202 -3.06 2.70 -28.38
C VAL A 202 -1.63 2.21 -28.41
N GLY A 203 -0.83 2.73 -29.34
CA GLY A 203 0.57 2.38 -29.51
C GLY A 203 1.46 3.08 -28.48
N ILE A 204 2.44 2.36 -27.94
CA ILE A 204 3.51 2.92 -27.11
C ILE A 204 4.72 3.14 -28.00
N LEU A 205 5.21 4.38 -28.08
CA LEU A 205 6.43 4.75 -28.78
C LEU A 205 7.66 4.61 -27.88
N GLU A 206 8.82 4.32 -28.48
CA GLU A 206 10.12 4.28 -27.78
C GLU A 206 10.43 5.63 -27.10
N ASP A 207 10.20 6.72 -27.81
CA ASP A 207 10.24 8.10 -27.32
C ASP A 207 8.83 8.73 -27.37
N PRO A 208 8.11 8.81 -26.24
CA PRO A 208 6.74 9.35 -26.19
C PRO A 208 6.62 10.83 -26.55
N GLY A 209 7.73 11.59 -26.49
CA GLY A 209 7.75 13.02 -26.78
C GLY A 209 7.88 13.37 -28.27
N LEU A 210 8.02 12.37 -29.14
CA LEU A 210 8.20 12.54 -30.58
C LEU A 210 7.14 11.74 -31.36
N PRO A 211 6.76 12.17 -32.57
CA PRO A 211 5.90 11.38 -33.43
C PRO A 211 6.60 10.07 -33.88
N HIS A 212 5.81 9.14 -34.39
CA HIS A 212 6.34 7.89 -34.93
C HIS A 212 7.30 8.14 -36.10
N SER A 213 8.41 7.42 -36.13
CA SER A 213 9.37 7.48 -37.22
C SER A 213 10.16 6.17 -37.36
N SER A 214 11.04 6.08 -38.35
CA SER A 214 11.91 4.92 -38.53
C SER A 214 12.87 4.71 -37.34
N THR A 215 13.19 5.79 -36.62
CA THR A 215 14.02 5.80 -35.41
C THR A 215 13.20 5.75 -34.12
N ASN A 216 11.94 6.21 -34.13
CA ASN A 216 11.02 6.15 -32.99
C ASN A 216 9.88 5.15 -33.24
N ARG A 217 10.09 3.89 -32.82
CA ARG A 217 9.23 2.76 -33.19
C ARG A 217 8.16 2.48 -32.13
N PHE A 218 7.11 1.78 -32.53
CA PHE A 218 6.17 1.19 -31.58
C PHE A 218 6.83 0.02 -30.84
N ILE A 219 6.92 0.11 -29.51
CA ILE A 219 7.48 -0.93 -28.64
C ILE A 219 6.40 -1.84 -28.05
N GLY A 220 5.15 -1.38 -28.05
CA GLY A 220 4.02 -2.12 -27.50
C GLY A 220 2.70 -1.45 -27.83
N ARG A 221 1.61 -2.04 -27.35
CA ARG A 221 0.26 -1.49 -27.45
C ARG A 221 -0.56 -1.91 -26.25
N PHE A 222 -1.54 -1.09 -25.90
CA PHE A 222 -2.53 -1.42 -24.88
C PHE A 222 -3.91 -0.96 -25.34
N ALA A 223 -4.94 -1.57 -24.76
CA ALA A 223 -6.32 -1.11 -24.84
C ALA A 223 -6.92 -1.28 -23.46
N TYR A 224 -7.85 -0.42 -23.09
CA TYR A 224 -8.49 -0.48 -21.77
C TYR A 224 -9.99 -0.22 -21.86
N ILE A 225 -10.69 -0.74 -20.86
CA ILE A 225 -12.11 -0.48 -20.61
C ILE A 225 -12.21 -0.04 -19.15
N VAL A 226 -12.98 1.00 -18.89
CA VAL A 226 -13.30 1.48 -17.56
C VAL A 226 -14.79 1.23 -17.33
N ILE A 227 -15.09 0.41 -16.32
CA ILE A 227 -16.46 0.14 -15.87
C ILE A 227 -16.62 0.83 -14.50
N PRO A 228 -17.52 1.82 -14.36
CA PRO A 228 -17.68 2.54 -13.11
C PRO A 228 -18.51 1.71 -12.11
N GLU A 229 -17.84 0.96 -11.24
CA GLU A 229 -18.50 0.01 -10.32
C GLU A 229 -19.52 0.66 -9.37
N GLY A 230 -19.31 1.92 -8.99
CA GLY A 230 -20.29 2.67 -8.18
C GLY A 230 -21.56 3.10 -8.94
N ARG A 231 -21.64 2.85 -10.25
CA ARG A 231 -22.76 3.19 -11.15
C ARG A 231 -23.35 1.97 -11.86
N THR A 232 -22.75 0.79 -11.72
CA THR A 232 -23.25 -0.45 -12.31
C THR A 232 -24.02 -1.26 -11.27
N LEU A 233 -25.01 -2.01 -11.76
CA LEU A 233 -25.63 -3.08 -11.01
C LEU A 233 -24.72 -4.30 -11.06
N ASP A 234 -24.69 -5.11 -10.02
CA ASP A 234 -23.85 -6.29 -10.00
C ASP A 234 -24.66 -7.53 -10.47
N LEU A 235 -24.17 -8.18 -11.53
CA LEU A 235 -24.72 -9.39 -12.11
C LEU A 235 -24.86 -10.52 -11.08
N ASN A 236 -24.06 -10.48 -10.02
CA ASN A 236 -24.09 -11.44 -8.93
C ASN A 236 -25.01 -11.05 -7.75
N THR A 237 -25.78 -9.97 -7.84
CA THR A 237 -26.74 -9.63 -6.77
C THR A 237 -28.09 -9.18 -7.31
N ILE A 238 -28.18 -8.83 -8.60
CA ILE A 238 -29.39 -8.34 -9.27
C ILE A 238 -30.41 -9.46 -9.61
N HIS A 239 -30.89 -10.21 -8.61
CA HIS A 239 -31.87 -11.28 -8.84
C HIS A 239 -33.06 -11.20 -7.89
N ASN A 240 -34.24 -10.95 -8.45
CA ASN A 240 -35.51 -10.78 -7.74
C ASN A 240 -36.53 -11.89 -8.05
N GLN A 241 -36.05 -13.08 -8.42
CA GLN A 241 -36.92 -14.20 -8.73
C GLN A 241 -37.37 -14.91 -7.46
N ILE A 242 -38.68 -14.97 -7.28
CA ILE A 242 -39.35 -15.74 -6.23
C ILE A 242 -39.82 -17.04 -6.87
N LYS A 243 -39.17 -18.16 -6.59
CA LYS A 243 -39.65 -19.46 -7.05
C LYS A 243 -40.09 -20.31 -5.87
N GLU A 244 -41.39 -20.32 -5.60
CA GLU A 244 -42.13 -21.50 -5.15
C GLU A 244 -43.62 -21.32 -5.46
N ILE A 245 -44.30 -22.44 -5.71
CA ILE A 245 -45.70 -22.61 -6.17
C ILE A 245 -45.83 -22.67 -7.72
N ASN A 246 -45.84 -23.91 -8.27
CA ASN A 246 -46.36 -24.30 -9.60
C ASN A 246 -45.50 -24.12 -10.87
N ALA A 247 -44.16 -24.15 -10.79
CA ALA A 247 -43.27 -24.23 -11.97
C ALA A 247 -43.39 -23.07 -12.99
N GLN A 248 -43.93 -21.92 -12.59
CA GLN A 248 -43.98 -20.69 -13.38
C GLN A 248 -43.01 -19.64 -12.82
N ASP A 249 -42.39 -18.85 -13.69
CA ASP A 249 -41.44 -17.81 -13.29
C ASP A 249 -42.17 -16.63 -12.61
N SER A 250 -41.86 -16.37 -11.34
CA SER A 250 -42.41 -15.22 -10.61
C SER A 250 -41.27 -14.30 -10.18
N PHE A 251 -41.36 -13.04 -10.59
CA PHE A 251 -40.43 -11.96 -10.35
C PHE A 251 -41.23 -10.84 -9.70
N VAL A 252 -40.70 -10.27 -8.63
CA VAL A 252 -41.44 -9.27 -7.85
C VAL A 252 -40.57 -8.03 -7.68
N ARG A 253 -41.19 -6.86 -7.82
CA ARG A 253 -40.55 -5.57 -7.56
C ARG A 253 -41.15 -4.98 -6.29
N ASN A 254 -40.34 -4.59 -5.31
CA ASN A 254 -40.82 -3.86 -4.14
C ASN A 254 -40.14 -2.47 -4.04
N GLN A 255 -40.04 -1.91 -2.83
CA GLN A 255 -39.57 -0.54 -2.58
C GLN A 255 -38.09 -0.27 -2.94
N GLY A 256 -37.32 -1.28 -3.35
CA GLY A 256 -35.96 -1.14 -3.85
C GLY A 256 -34.89 -1.16 -2.74
N ILE A 257 -35.07 -1.97 -1.70
CA ILE A 257 -34.16 -2.05 -0.53
C ILE A 257 -32.77 -2.57 -0.92
N GLY A 258 -32.67 -3.32 -2.02
CA GLY A 258 -31.39 -3.76 -2.56
C GLY A 258 -31.44 -4.14 -4.05
N PRO A 259 -30.28 -4.38 -4.68
CA PRO A 259 -30.20 -4.79 -6.08
C PRO A 259 -31.01 -6.05 -6.41
N TRP A 260 -31.18 -6.95 -5.43
CA TRP A 260 -31.97 -8.19 -5.56
C TRP A 260 -33.49 -7.95 -5.61
N GLU A 261 -33.97 -6.71 -5.52
CA GLU A 261 -35.39 -6.38 -5.79
C GLU A 261 -35.59 -5.82 -7.20
N ILE A 262 -34.49 -5.48 -7.88
CA ILE A 262 -34.53 -4.97 -9.25
C ILE A 262 -34.84 -6.13 -10.19
N ASN A 263 -35.82 -5.90 -11.05
CA ASN A 263 -36.25 -6.88 -12.03
C ASN A 263 -35.27 -6.92 -13.21
N LEU A 264 -34.33 -7.87 -13.17
CA LEU A 264 -33.37 -8.11 -14.25
C LEU A 264 -34.05 -8.33 -15.60
N GLY A 265 -35.17 -9.05 -15.65
CA GLY A 265 -35.93 -9.22 -16.89
C GLY A 265 -36.45 -7.89 -17.44
N SER A 266 -36.90 -6.99 -16.58
CA SER A 266 -37.30 -5.64 -17.01
C SER A 266 -36.14 -4.78 -17.46
N PHE A 267 -35.00 -4.90 -16.80
CA PHE A 267 -33.77 -4.23 -17.21
C PHE A 267 -33.34 -4.68 -18.61
N LEU A 268 -33.37 -5.99 -18.89
CA LEU A 268 -33.08 -6.52 -20.23
C LEU A 268 -34.09 -6.02 -21.27
N ARG A 269 -35.39 -5.98 -20.93
CA ARG A 269 -36.43 -5.44 -21.81
C ARG A 269 -36.21 -3.96 -22.13
N ASP A 270 -35.84 -3.16 -21.13
CA ASP A 270 -35.61 -1.71 -21.28
C ASP A 270 -34.31 -1.43 -22.04
N LEU A 271 -33.25 -2.21 -21.76
CA LEU A 271 -31.98 -2.15 -22.46
C LEU A 271 -32.15 -2.29 -23.98
N ASN A 272 -32.88 -3.33 -24.43
CA ASN A 272 -33.26 -3.43 -25.83
C ASN A 272 -34.61 -4.14 -26.06
N PRO A 273 -35.71 -3.40 -26.31
CA PRO A 273 -37.02 -3.99 -26.57
C PRO A 273 -37.11 -4.74 -27.91
N ARG A 274 -36.13 -4.64 -28.80
CA ARG A 274 -36.09 -5.38 -30.07
C ARG A 274 -35.47 -6.77 -29.91
N ILE A 275 -34.50 -6.94 -29.01
CA ILE A 275 -33.89 -8.24 -28.71
C ILE A 275 -34.79 -9.03 -27.74
N TRP A 276 -35.30 -8.37 -26.71
CA TRP A 276 -36.21 -8.96 -25.73
C TRP A 276 -37.66 -8.58 -26.02
N THR A 277 -38.20 -9.03 -27.16
CA THR A 277 -39.49 -8.61 -27.73
C THR A 277 -40.72 -8.87 -26.84
N GLN A 278 -40.75 -10.01 -26.16
CA GLN A 278 -41.87 -10.41 -25.31
C GLN A 278 -41.57 -10.08 -23.85
N TYR A 279 -42.46 -9.30 -23.23
CA TYR A 279 -42.41 -8.95 -21.81
C TYR A 279 -43.84 -8.88 -21.28
N GLN A 280 -44.21 -9.86 -20.45
CA GLN A 280 -45.47 -9.87 -19.73
C GLN A 280 -45.15 -9.97 -18.24
N TYR A 281 -45.31 -8.84 -17.55
CA TYR A 281 -45.18 -8.78 -16.11
C TYR A 281 -46.51 -9.13 -15.45
N ALA A 282 -46.55 -10.26 -14.76
CA ALA A 282 -47.63 -10.63 -13.86
C ALA A 282 -47.19 -10.30 -12.42
N GLY A 283 -47.88 -9.33 -11.81
CA GLY A 283 -47.62 -8.96 -10.42
C GLY A 283 -47.89 -10.13 -9.46
N PRO A 284 -47.33 -10.08 -8.24
CA PRO A 284 -47.40 -11.19 -7.27
C PRO A 284 -48.83 -11.60 -6.89
N LEU A 285 -49.81 -10.69 -7.01
CA LEU A 285 -51.22 -10.96 -6.71
C LEU A 285 -52.00 -11.63 -7.85
N ASN A 286 -51.43 -11.72 -9.05
CA ASN A 286 -52.17 -12.10 -10.26
C ASN A 286 -52.21 -13.62 -10.51
N GLY A 287 -51.61 -14.46 -9.65
CA GLY A 287 -51.65 -15.94 -9.75
C GLY A 287 -51.05 -16.56 -11.02
N ALA A 288 -50.67 -15.75 -12.00
CA ALA A 288 -50.03 -16.13 -13.26
C ALA A 288 -48.54 -15.80 -13.20
N GLY A 289 -47.70 -16.64 -13.80
CA GLY A 289 -46.28 -16.37 -13.97
C GLY A 289 -45.99 -15.23 -14.94
N ASN A 290 -44.83 -14.61 -14.76
CA ASN A 290 -44.21 -13.75 -15.76
C ASN A 290 -43.85 -14.56 -17.00
N ALA A 291 -44.03 -13.95 -18.17
CA ALA A 291 -43.72 -14.58 -19.46
C ALA A 291 -42.90 -13.66 -20.35
N GLY A 292 -42.03 -14.25 -21.17
CA GLY A 292 -41.22 -13.53 -22.15
C GLY A 292 -39.73 -13.88 -22.08
N ASN A 293 -39.03 -13.60 -23.18
CA ASN A 293 -37.62 -13.96 -23.35
C ASN A 293 -36.72 -13.30 -22.32
N SER A 294 -37.05 -12.08 -21.89
CA SER A 294 -36.31 -11.34 -20.86
C SER A 294 -36.35 -12.02 -19.49
N PHE A 295 -37.50 -12.56 -19.10
CA PHE A 295 -37.66 -13.30 -17.86
C PHE A 295 -36.99 -14.68 -17.90
N SER A 296 -37.06 -15.35 -19.06
CA SER A 296 -36.33 -16.59 -19.33
C SER A 296 -34.81 -16.40 -19.16
N ASP A 297 -34.24 -15.34 -19.72
CA ASP A 297 -32.81 -15.04 -19.61
C ASP A 297 -32.41 -14.60 -18.19
N ALA A 298 -33.26 -13.84 -17.50
CA ALA A 298 -33.02 -13.49 -16.09
C ALA A 298 -33.03 -14.75 -15.20
N PHE A 299 -33.94 -15.69 -15.45
CA PHE A 299 -34.01 -16.97 -14.74
C PHE A 299 -32.77 -17.84 -15.01
N SER A 300 -32.31 -17.93 -16.26
CA SER A 300 -31.17 -18.78 -16.60
C SER A 300 -29.87 -18.32 -15.95
N ILE A 301 -29.65 -17.01 -15.86
CA ILE A 301 -28.52 -16.40 -15.12
C ILE A 301 -28.57 -16.82 -13.65
N LEU A 302 -29.72 -16.64 -12.98
CA LEU A 302 -29.87 -17.01 -11.57
C LEU A 302 -29.72 -18.53 -11.36
N ASN A 303 -30.25 -19.33 -12.28
CA ASN A 303 -30.19 -20.79 -12.18
C ASN A 303 -28.76 -21.33 -12.30
N TYR A 304 -27.94 -20.71 -13.16
CA TYR A 304 -26.50 -20.97 -13.20
C TYR A 304 -25.85 -20.70 -11.83
N ARG A 305 -26.15 -19.56 -11.21
CA ARG A 305 -25.59 -19.17 -9.90
C ARG A 305 -25.98 -20.09 -8.76
N ARG A 306 -27.21 -20.61 -8.79
CA ARG A 306 -27.73 -21.60 -7.84
C ARG A 306 -27.23 -23.02 -8.08
N ALA A 307 -26.56 -23.30 -9.20
CA ALA A 307 -26.24 -24.66 -9.64
C ALA A 307 -27.47 -25.59 -9.60
N ASN A 308 -28.63 -25.08 -10.04
CA ASN A 308 -29.94 -25.75 -9.99
C ASN A 308 -30.48 -26.10 -8.57
N ARG A 309 -29.93 -25.55 -7.48
CA ARG A 309 -30.43 -25.81 -6.11
C ARG A 309 -31.63 -24.91 -5.76
N PRO A 310 -32.60 -25.36 -4.92
CA PRO A 310 -33.69 -24.51 -4.41
C PRO A 310 -33.19 -23.33 -3.55
N LEU A 311 -34.00 -22.27 -3.41
CA LEU A 311 -33.73 -21.19 -2.44
C LEU A 311 -34.03 -21.70 -1.03
N THR A 312 -33.23 -21.32 -0.04
CA THR A 312 -33.45 -21.71 1.36
C THR A 312 -34.18 -20.59 2.10
N PRO A 313 -35.28 -20.89 2.82
CA PRO A 313 -35.94 -19.95 3.72
C PRO A 313 -35.01 -19.37 4.80
N LEU A 314 -35.22 -18.11 5.17
CA LEU A 314 -34.41 -17.44 6.20
C LEU A 314 -34.63 -18.06 7.59
N ASN A 315 -35.81 -18.61 7.90
CA ASN A 315 -36.05 -19.27 9.19
C ASN A 315 -35.06 -20.42 9.47
N LEU A 316 -34.63 -21.14 8.43
CA LEU A 316 -33.67 -22.23 8.54
C LEU A 316 -32.23 -21.75 8.76
N ILE A 317 -31.95 -20.48 8.46
CA ILE A 317 -30.59 -19.89 8.51
C ILE A 317 -30.43 -18.94 9.71
N ALA A 318 -31.50 -18.29 10.15
CA ALA A 318 -31.44 -17.10 11.01
C ALA A 318 -32.32 -17.15 12.27
N ASN A 319 -33.33 -18.04 12.30
CA ASN A 319 -34.31 -18.15 13.41
C ASN A 319 -34.86 -16.82 13.99
N PRO A 320 -35.16 -15.76 13.21
CA PRO A 320 -35.70 -14.52 13.79
C PRO A 320 -37.13 -14.76 14.28
N THR A 321 -37.50 -14.15 15.40
CA THR A 321 -38.88 -14.20 15.89
C THR A 321 -39.78 -13.29 15.04
N GLN A 322 -41.04 -13.68 14.85
CA GLN A 322 -42.01 -12.89 14.06
C GLN A 322 -42.16 -11.46 14.61
N THR A 323 -42.02 -11.26 15.92
CA THR A 323 -42.08 -9.94 16.56
C THR A 323 -40.83 -9.08 16.30
N GLN A 324 -39.66 -9.70 16.11
CA GLN A 324 -38.44 -8.97 15.72
C GLN A 324 -38.56 -8.44 14.29
N MET A 325 -39.06 -9.26 13.37
CA MET A 325 -39.33 -8.85 11.99
C MET A 325 -40.47 -7.83 11.87
N GLN A 326 -41.41 -7.79 12.83
CA GLN A 326 -42.47 -6.76 12.86
C GLN A 326 -42.00 -5.39 13.39
N ARG A 327 -40.80 -5.30 13.98
CA ARG A 327 -40.30 -4.10 14.68
C ARG A 327 -38.94 -3.64 14.16
N ASP A 328 -38.40 -4.28 13.13
CA ASP A 328 -37.13 -3.87 12.51
C ASP A 328 -37.30 -2.62 11.63
N TYR A 329 -38.54 -2.28 11.24
CA TYR A 329 -38.87 -1.16 10.36
C TYR A 329 -38.15 -1.25 8.99
N VAL A 330 -37.60 -2.41 8.66
CA VAL A 330 -36.82 -2.70 7.46
C VAL A 330 -37.34 -4.01 6.90
N ASP A 331 -38.00 -3.95 5.75
CA ASP A 331 -38.55 -5.12 5.09
C ASP A 331 -37.44 -5.99 4.48
N ILE A 332 -37.12 -7.10 5.14
CA ILE A 332 -36.01 -8.00 4.75
C ILE A 332 -36.48 -9.06 3.72
N PHE A 333 -37.79 -9.33 3.66
CA PHE A 333 -38.40 -10.32 2.78
C PHE A 333 -39.17 -9.70 1.60
N ALA A 334 -38.91 -8.44 1.26
CA ALA A 334 -39.59 -7.61 0.25
C ALA A 334 -41.09 -7.89 0.10
N ASN A 335 -41.76 -8.06 1.23
CA ASN A 335 -43.20 -8.32 1.38
C ASN A 335 -43.95 -7.07 1.88
N GLY A 336 -43.31 -5.91 1.80
CA GLY A 336 -43.85 -4.61 2.10
C GLY A 336 -44.99 -4.18 1.18
N PRO A 337 -45.64 -3.05 1.50
CA PRO A 337 -46.85 -2.61 0.82
C PRO A 337 -46.58 -2.37 -0.67
N TYR A 338 -47.10 -3.27 -1.49
CA TYR A 338 -46.93 -3.27 -2.94
C TYR A 338 -47.52 -2.00 -3.54
N LEU A 339 -46.74 -1.29 -4.35
CA LEU A 339 -47.27 -0.16 -5.13
C LEU A 339 -47.89 -0.71 -6.41
N GLN A 340 -49.22 -0.78 -6.47
CA GLN A 340 -49.95 -1.13 -7.70
C GLN A 340 -50.90 0.01 -8.07
N ASN A 341 -50.80 0.52 -9.31
CA ASN A 341 -51.69 1.56 -9.85
C ASN A 341 -51.86 2.78 -8.92
N GLN A 342 -50.74 3.34 -8.43
CA GLN A 342 -50.67 4.52 -7.55
C GLN A 342 -51.28 4.38 -6.14
N ASN A 343 -51.75 3.20 -5.76
CA ASN A 343 -52.20 2.91 -4.40
C ASN A 343 -51.18 2.02 -3.68
N TRP A 344 -50.78 2.45 -2.49
CA TRP A 344 -50.12 1.57 -1.53
C TRP A 344 -51.14 0.55 -1.04
N LEU A 345 -50.86 -0.74 -1.18
CA LEU A 345 -51.63 -1.75 -0.46
C LEU A 345 -51.43 -1.49 1.04
N ALA A 346 -52.50 -1.13 1.74
CA ALA A 346 -52.44 -0.43 3.03
C ALA A 346 -52.04 -1.29 4.25
N LEU A 347 -51.43 -2.46 4.06
CA LEU A 347 -50.92 -3.27 5.16
C LEU A 347 -49.57 -3.84 4.76
N ASP A 348 -48.55 -3.47 5.50
CA ASP A 348 -47.30 -4.21 5.58
C ASP A 348 -47.69 -5.64 5.99
N VAL A 349 -47.59 -6.57 5.05
CA VAL A 349 -48.00 -7.96 5.31
C VAL A 349 -46.93 -8.54 6.21
N ALA A 350 -47.29 -9.11 7.36
CA ALA A 350 -46.30 -9.63 8.30
C ALA A 350 -45.25 -10.54 7.63
N ASP A 351 -43.98 -10.21 7.82
CA ASP A 351 -42.82 -10.99 7.38
C ASP A 351 -42.95 -12.46 7.78
N ASN A 352 -43.09 -13.32 6.78
CA ASN A 352 -43.13 -14.76 7.00
C ASN A 352 -41.72 -15.33 6.87
N THR A 353 -41.15 -15.74 7.99
CA THR A 353 -39.79 -16.29 8.05
C THR A 353 -39.62 -17.60 7.29
N ALA A 354 -40.73 -18.29 6.96
CA ALA A 354 -40.75 -19.46 6.10
C ALA A 354 -40.60 -19.15 4.60
N ASN A 355 -40.67 -17.88 4.19
CA ASN A 355 -40.44 -17.49 2.82
C ASN A 355 -38.94 -17.50 2.46
N ALA A 356 -38.65 -17.73 1.18
CA ALA A 356 -37.29 -17.70 0.66
C ALA A 356 -36.68 -16.29 0.76
N TRP A 357 -35.44 -16.19 1.22
CA TRP A 357 -34.66 -14.95 1.23
C TRP A 357 -33.81 -14.84 -0.04
N TRP A 358 -33.86 -13.69 -0.72
CA TRP A 358 -33.21 -13.51 -2.03
C TRP A 358 -31.77 -13.04 -1.97
N GLY A 359 -31.31 -12.53 -0.82
CA GLY A 359 -29.97 -11.98 -0.62
C GLY A 359 -28.89 -13.00 -0.22
N SER A 360 -29.18 -14.30 -0.22
CA SER A 360 -28.22 -15.33 0.23
C SER A 360 -27.07 -15.53 -0.76
N ASP A 361 -25.86 -15.77 -0.24
CA ASP A 361 -24.68 -16.09 -1.06
C ASP A 361 -24.92 -17.32 -1.96
N PHE A 362 -24.80 -17.12 -3.27
CA PHE A 362 -24.98 -18.19 -4.27
C PHE A 362 -23.68 -18.96 -4.55
N HIS A 363 -23.81 -20.20 -5.04
CA HIS A 363 -22.69 -21.16 -5.13
C HIS A 363 -21.72 -20.86 -6.29
N ARG A 364 -22.19 -20.18 -7.36
CA ARG A 364 -21.37 -19.76 -8.50
C ARG A 364 -21.46 -18.25 -8.69
N ALA A 365 -20.35 -17.64 -9.10
CA ALA A 365 -20.23 -16.22 -9.37
C ALA A 365 -19.71 -15.98 -10.78
N PHE A 366 -20.07 -14.83 -11.35
CA PHE A 366 -19.44 -14.25 -12.53
C PHE A 366 -18.24 -13.43 -12.08
N TYR A 367 -17.13 -13.58 -12.78
CA TYR A 367 -15.88 -12.84 -12.49
C TYR A 367 -15.59 -11.76 -13.53
N ASP A 368 -16.14 -11.94 -14.72
CA ASP A 368 -15.95 -11.06 -15.86
C ASP A 368 -17.27 -11.01 -16.64
N VAL A 369 -17.67 -9.82 -17.08
CA VAL A 369 -18.83 -9.61 -17.95
C VAL A 369 -18.70 -10.36 -19.29
N GLN A 370 -17.49 -10.69 -19.72
CA GLN A 370 -17.23 -11.55 -20.88
C GLN A 370 -17.68 -13.00 -20.68
N GLU A 371 -17.92 -13.44 -19.44
CA GLU A 371 -18.44 -14.79 -19.17
C GLU A 371 -19.90 -14.96 -19.64
N LEU A 372 -20.62 -13.86 -19.90
CA LEU A 372 -21.91 -13.86 -20.59
C LEU A 372 -21.80 -14.42 -22.01
N PHE A 373 -20.61 -14.41 -22.62
CA PHE A 373 -20.38 -15.00 -23.95
C PHE A 373 -19.97 -16.47 -23.93
N ASN A 374 -19.89 -17.09 -22.75
CA ASN A 374 -19.53 -18.49 -22.62
C ASN A 374 -20.76 -19.38 -22.84
N ASP A 375 -20.83 -19.98 -24.03
CA ASP A 375 -21.94 -20.82 -24.48
C ASP A 375 -22.18 -22.05 -23.57
N GLY A 376 -21.20 -22.45 -22.76
CA GLY A 376 -21.28 -23.60 -21.83
C GLY A 376 -21.66 -23.25 -20.38
N ARG A 377 -21.87 -21.98 -20.03
CA ARG A 377 -22.20 -21.57 -18.65
C ARG A 377 -23.69 -21.32 -18.44
N ILE A 378 -24.31 -20.53 -19.31
CA ILE A 378 -25.71 -20.09 -19.15
C ILE A 378 -26.56 -20.84 -20.19
N PRO A 379 -27.39 -21.81 -19.78
CA PRO A 379 -28.34 -22.44 -20.70
C PRO A 379 -29.51 -21.49 -21.01
N ASN A 380 -30.30 -21.75 -22.05
CA ASN A 380 -31.64 -21.13 -22.18
C ASN A 380 -32.61 -21.71 -21.11
N ALA A 381 -33.84 -21.17 -21.02
CA ALA A 381 -34.86 -21.69 -20.09
C ALA A 381 -35.19 -23.19 -20.27
N ASN A 382 -34.91 -23.75 -21.46
CA ASN A 382 -35.09 -25.17 -21.76
C ASN A 382 -33.86 -26.04 -21.43
N GLY A 383 -32.81 -25.47 -20.81
CA GLY A 383 -31.60 -26.20 -20.42
C GLY A 383 -30.60 -26.44 -21.56
N GLN A 384 -30.76 -25.79 -22.72
CA GLN A 384 -29.88 -25.94 -23.88
C GLN A 384 -28.78 -24.87 -23.87
N PHE A 385 -27.54 -25.30 -24.10
CA PHE A 385 -26.35 -24.44 -24.19
C PHE A 385 -26.12 -23.98 -25.63
N GLY A 386 -25.62 -22.75 -25.82
CA GLY A 386 -25.25 -22.20 -27.13
C GLY A 386 -26.40 -22.00 -28.13
N SER A 387 -27.66 -22.01 -27.69
CA SER A 387 -28.80 -21.74 -28.58
C SER A 387 -28.94 -20.24 -28.89
N GLN A 388 -29.48 -19.88 -30.06
CA GLN A 388 -29.79 -18.48 -30.41
C GLN A 388 -30.80 -17.84 -29.43
N GLU A 389 -31.57 -18.67 -28.73
CA GLU A 389 -32.58 -18.24 -27.76
C GLU A 389 -32.01 -17.93 -26.38
N SER A 390 -30.77 -18.37 -26.09
CA SER A 390 -30.05 -18.02 -24.86
C SER A 390 -29.61 -16.56 -24.87
N ILE A 391 -29.38 -15.97 -23.70
CA ILE A 391 -28.81 -14.62 -23.59
C ILE A 391 -27.53 -14.46 -24.43
N THR A 392 -26.64 -15.46 -24.40
CA THR A 392 -25.41 -15.43 -25.20
C THR A 392 -25.71 -15.39 -26.70
N GLY A 393 -26.65 -16.22 -27.15
CA GLY A 393 -27.11 -16.24 -28.53
C GLY A 393 -27.72 -14.91 -28.94
N ARG A 394 -28.58 -14.32 -28.11
CA ARG A 394 -29.26 -13.03 -28.38
C ARG A 394 -28.28 -11.85 -28.46
N VAL A 395 -27.34 -11.77 -27.54
CA VAL A 395 -26.34 -10.70 -27.49
C VAL A 395 -25.31 -10.82 -28.63
N LYS A 396 -24.99 -12.04 -29.10
CA LYS A 396 -24.10 -12.24 -30.25
C LYS A 396 -24.81 -12.05 -31.61
N THR A 397 -25.97 -12.68 -31.80
CA THR A 397 -26.55 -12.86 -33.14
C THR A 397 -27.35 -11.67 -33.63
N ALA A 398 -28.17 -11.04 -32.77
CA ALA A 398 -29.00 -9.92 -33.20
C ALA A 398 -28.16 -8.68 -33.59
N PRO A 399 -27.10 -8.32 -32.84
CA PRO A 399 -26.20 -7.23 -33.22
C PRO A 399 -25.31 -7.52 -34.44
N ALA A 400 -25.03 -8.80 -34.75
CA ALA A 400 -24.19 -9.20 -35.87
C ALA A 400 -24.91 -9.18 -37.24
N LEU A 401 -26.22 -8.92 -37.26
CA LEU A 401 -26.97 -8.84 -38.52
C LEU A 401 -26.52 -7.64 -39.37
N PRO A 402 -26.37 -7.80 -40.71
CA PRO A 402 -25.98 -6.70 -41.58
C PRO A 402 -26.93 -5.49 -41.56
N THR A 403 -28.20 -5.73 -41.25
CA THR A 403 -29.28 -4.76 -41.13
C THR A 403 -29.56 -4.34 -39.69
N ALA A 404 -28.64 -4.62 -38.74
CA ALA A 404 -28.82 -4.23 -37.35
C ALA A 404 -28.75 -2.69 -37.23
N SER A 405 -29.76 -2.10 -36.58
CA SER A 405 -29.78 -0.67 -36.30
C SER A 405 -28.61 -0.26 -35.39
N THR A 406 -28.25 1.03 -35.35
CA THR A 406 -27.24 1.52 -34.38
C THR A 406 -27.65 1.15 -32.95
N TYR A 407 -28.94 1.19 -32.64
CA TYR A 407 -29.44 0.80 -31.33
C TYR A 407 -29.12 -0.67 -30.98
N ASP A 408 -29.35 -1.59 -31.93
CA ASP A 408 -29.14 -3.02 -31.70
C ASP A 408 -27.64 -3.37 -31.58
N ARG A 409 -26.80 -2.73 -32.41
CA ARG A 409 -25.34 -2.94 -32.41
C ARG A 409 -24.67 -2.61 -31.08
N TYR A 410 -25.08 -1.50 -30.43
CA TYR A 410 -24.49 -1.05 -29.17
C TYR A 410 -25.17 -1.65 -27.92
N THR A 411 -26.00 -2.68 -28.07
CA THR A 411 -26.71 -3.29 -26.92
C THR A 411 -25.74 -3.82 -25.87
N TYR A 412 -24.66 -4.50 -26.28
CA TYR A 412 -23.68 -5.05 -25.33
C TYR A 412 -22.94 -3.96 -24.57
N TYR A 413 -22.53 -2.88 -25.25
CA TYR A 413 -21.85 -1.76 -24.60
C TYR A 413 -22.75 -1.05 -23.59
N ARG A 414 -24.04 -0.90 -23.90
CA ARG A 414 -25.02 -0.35 -22.96
C ARG A 414 -25.27 -1.30 -21.78
N LEU A 415 -25.25 -2.62 -22.01
CA LEU A 415 -25.34 -3.62 -20.95
C LEU A 415 -24.20 -3.45 -19.94
N ILE A 416 -22.94 -3.50 -20.39
CA ILE A 416 -21.77 -3.44 -19.50
C ILE A 416 -21.54 -2.05 -18.91
N SER A 417 -22.12 -1.00 -19.49
CA SER A 417 -22.11 0.34 -18.87
C SER A 417 -22.98 0.44 -17.61
N GLN A 418 -23.92 -0.50 -17.43
CA GLN A 418 -24.88 -0.52 -16.33
C GLN A 418 -24.81 -1.80 -15.51
N LEU A 419 -24.01 -2.80 -15.92
CA LEU A 419 -23.93 -4.11 -15.31
C LEU A 419 -22.47 -4.58 -15.19
N GLY A 420 -22.02 -4.86 -13.96
CA GLY A 420 -20.68 -5.37 -13.62
C GLY A 420 -20.70 -6.77 -13.01
N SER A 421 -19.53 -7.29 -12.66
CA SER A 421 -19.33 -8.61 -12.04
C SER A 421 -18.46 -8.58 -10.78
N GLU A 422 -18.28 -7.40 -10.18
CA GLU A 422 -17.25 -7.13 -9.17
C GLU A 422 -17.57 -7.64 -7.76
N SER A 423 -18.66 -8.39 -7.54
CA SER A 423 -18.76 -9.20 -6.33
C SER A 423 -17.75 -10.36 -6.41
N ILE A 424 -16.47 -10.05 -6.28
CA ILE A 424 -15.38 -11.01 -6.18
C ILE A 424 -15.78 -12.01 -5.09
N PRO A 425 -15.91 -13.31 -5.40
CA PRO A 425 -16.13 -14.29 -4.36
C PRO A 425 -14.99 -14.22 -3.38
N ASP A 426 -15.38 -14.25 -2.11
CA ASP A 426 -14.56 -14.16 -0.93
C ASP A 426 -13.19 -14.83 -1.09
N THR A 427 -12.14 -14.03 -1.35
CA THR A 427 -10.77 -14.50 -1.24
C THR A 427 -10.46 -14.66 0.23
N GLU A 428 -10.79 -15.84 0.77
CA GLU A 428 -10.46 -16.25 2.13
C GLU A 428 -9.00 -15.90 2.43
N SER A 429 -8.74 -14.99 3.38
CA SER A 429 -7.39 -14.91 3.94
C SER A 429 -7.17 -16.15 4.78
N ARG A 430 -6.13 -16.89 4.41
CA ARG A 430 -5.57 -17.92 5.28
C ARG A 430 -4.78 -17.21 6.38
N SER A 431 -5.33 -17.23 7.58
CA SER A 431 -4.62 -16.86 8.80
C SER A 431 -4.39 -18.10 9.65
N TYR A 432 -3.44 -18.07 10.57
CA TYR A 432 -3.20 -19.17 11.50
C TYR A 432 -3.42 -18.64 12.92
N ARG A 433 -4.29 -19.30 13.70
CA ARG A 433 -4.41 -19.05 15.14
C ARG A 433 -3.72 -20.17 15.90
N LEU A 434 -3.04 -19.84 16.99
CA LEU A 434 -2.56 -20.84 17.94
C LEU A 434 -3.77 -21.30 18.77
N ALA A 435 -4.21 -22.54 18.63
CA ALA A 435 -5.27 -23.12 19.43
C ALA A 435 -4.69 -24.24 20.30
N ILE A 436 -5.07 -24.28 21.57
CA ILE A 436 -4.77 -25.40 22.45
C ILE A 436 -5.89 -26.40 22.28
N GLN A 437 -5.58 -27.54 21.68
CA GLN A 437 -6.49 -28.67 21.58
C GLN A 437 -5.77 -29.88 22.17
N ASP A 438 -6.42 -30.55 23.11
CA ASP A 438 -5.87 -31.69 23.86
C ASP A 438 -4.51 -31.38 24.52
N ASN A 439 -4.37 -30.20 25.14
CA ASN A 439 -3.12 -29.71 25.78
C ASN A 439 -1.90 -29.59 24.84
N VAL A 440 -2.09 -29.66 23.51
CA VAL A 440 -1.01 -29.46 22.53
C VAL A 440 -1.28 -28.17 21.74
N PRO A 441 -0.34 -27.20 21.72
CA PRO A 441 -0.46 -26.03 20.87
C PRO A 441 -0.40 -26.45 19.40
N ARG A 442 -1.46 -26.21 18.63
CA ARG A 442 -1.49 -26.46 17.18
C ARG A 442 -1.85 -25.17 16.44
N LEU A 443 -1.15 -24.90 15.34
CA LEU A 443 -1.48 -23.84 14.40
C LEU A 443 -2.72 -24.28 13.61
N HIS A 444 -3.85 -23.62 13.86
CA HIS A 444 -5.11 -23.87 13.18
C HIS A 444 -5.31 -22.85 12.07
N GLU A 445 -5.51 -23.31 10.85
CA GLU A 445 -5.84 -22.45 9.70
C GLU A 445 -7.24 -21.84 9.91
N VAL A 446 -7.30 -20.53 10.10
CA VAL A 446 -8.52 -19.75 10.14
C VAL A 446 -8.67 -19.05 8.79
N ARG A 447 -9.66 -19.48 8.02
CA ARG A 447 -10.09 -18.80 6.81
C ARG A 447 -10.99 -17.65 7.22
N THR A 448 -10.45 -16.43 7.13
CA THR A 448 -11.21 -15.22 7.41
C THR A 448 -11.77 -14.69 6.10
N LYS A 449 -13.10 -14.60 6.05
CA LYS A 449 -13.84 -13.98 4.95
C LYS A 449 -13.60 -12.46 4.93
N LYS A 450 -14.06 -11.76 3.88
CA LYS A 450 -14.24 -10.29 3.90
C LYS A 450 -14.91 -9.84 5.22
N ILE A 451 -14.46 -8.71 5.77
CA ILE A 451 -15.14 -8.07 6.91
C ILE A 451 -16.37 -7.38 6.33
N HIS A 452 -17.56 -7.87 6.66
CA HIS A 452 -18.80 -7.23 6.24
C HIS A 452 -19.10 -6.03 7.13
N LEU A 453 -19.50 -4.92 6.53
CA LEU A 453 -19.84 -3.67 7.22
C LEU A 453 -21.26 -3.63 7.79
N ASN A 454 -22.11 -4.56 7.36
CA ASN A 454 -23.54 -4.57 7.70
C ASN A 454 -23.86 -5.45 8.91
N TYR A 455 -22.98 -6.39 9.26
CA TYR A 455 -23.21 -7.33 10.35
C TYR A 455 -21.92 -7.69 11.10
N ASP A 456 -22.06 -8.07 12.36
CA ASP A 456 -20.95 -8.44 13.22
C ASP A 456 -20.27 -9.71 12.70
N ASN A 457 -18.97 -9.65 12.42
CA ASN A 457 -18.22 -10.73 11.78
C ASN A 457 -17.77 -11.83 12.77
N ARG A 458 -18.40 -11.93 13.95
CA ARG A 458 -18.16 -13.01 14.90
C ARG A 458 -18.69 -14.35 14.39
N PHE A 459 -17.77 -15.30 14.18
CA PHE A 459 -18.07 -16.69 13.85
C PHE A 459 -17.73 -17.56 15.05
N GLU A 460 -18.73 -18.16 15.70
CA GLU A 460 -18.53 -19.16 16.75
C GLU A 460 -18.70 -20.58 16.18
N PRO A 461 -17.62 -21.37 16.03
CA PRO A 461 -17.70 -22.71 15.45
C PRO A 461 -18.52 -23.70 16.28
N GLN A 462 -18.71 -23.44 17.57
CA GLN A 462 -19.41 -24.34 18.51
C GLN A 462 -20.91 -24.01 18.65
N ASN A 463 -21.36 -22.86 18.14
CA ASN A 463 -22.75 -22.42 18.14
C ASN A 463 -23.16 -21.94 16.74
N ALA A 464 -23.16 -22.85 15.76
CA ALA A 464 -23.56 -22.59 14.37
C ALA A 464 -25.02 -22.10 14.18
N ILE A 465 -25.74 -21.82 15.27
CA ILE A 465 -27.13 -21.34 15.31
C ILE A 465 -27.18 -19.80 15.30
N PHE A 466 -26.10 -19.11 15.69
CA PHE A 466 -26.04 -17.64 15.69
C PHE A 466 -25.17 -17.16 14.54
N ASN A 467 -25.75 -17.14 13.34
CA ASN A 467 -25.12 -16.48 12.22
C ASN A 467 -25.42 -14.97 12.33
N HIS A 468 -24.45 -14.17 12.78
CA HIS A 468 -24.64 -12.72 12.99
C HIS A 468 -24.95 -11.97 11.68
N GLN A 469 -24.71 -12.61 10.54
CA GLN A 469 -25.19 -12.26 9.19
C GLN A 469 -26.69 -11.98 9.11
N THR A 470 -27.47 -12.70 9.92
CA THR A 470 -28.93 -12.75 9.81
C THR A 470 -29.63 -12.53 11.16
N ASN A 471 -28.85 -12.27 12.21
CA ASN A 471 -29.35 -11.89 13.53
C ASN A 471 -28.78 -10.51 13.86
N PHE A 472 -29.64 -9.51 14.03
CA PHE A 472 -29.23 -8.13 14.29
C PHE A 472 -28.57 -8.00 15.67
N VAL A 473 -27.24 -8.02 15.69
CA VAL A 473 -26.42 -7.86 16.89
C VAL A 473 -25.61 -6.57 16.78
N ASP A 474 -25.60 -5.77 17.85
CA ASP A 474 -24.78 -4.58 17.92
C ASP A 474 -23.29 -4.90 17.77
N TRP A 475 -22.61 -4.11 16.95
CA TRP A 475 -21.19 -4.24 16.73
C TRP A 475 -20.41 -3.90 17.99
N GLN A 476 -19.55 -4.81 18.44
CA GLN A 476 -18.59 -4.52 19.51
C GLN A 476 -17.31 -3.91 18.92
N PRO A 477 -16.92 -2.68 19.32
CA PRO A 477 -15.76 -1.99 18.74
C PRO A 477 -14.48 -2.81 18.83
N ARG A 478 -14.22 -3.45 19.98
CA ARG A 478 -13.07 -4.34 20.15
C ARG A 478 -13.01 -5.44 19.08
N ASP A 479 -14.12 -6.12 18.84
CA ASP A 479 -14.11 -7.30 17.97
C ASP A 479 -13.94 -6.91 16.51
N LEU A 480 -14.53 -5.79 16.08
CA LEU A 480 -14.26 -5.23 14.76
C LEU A 480 -12.81 -4.77 14.63
N PHE A 481 -12.28 -4.06 15.63
CA PHE A 481 -10.89 -3.62 15.64
C PHE A 481 -9.95 -4.81 15.49
N MET A 482 -10.13 -5.85 16.30
CA MET A 482 -9.29 -7.05 16.28
C MET A 482 -9.35 -7.76 14.91
N ARG A 483 -10.54 -7.84 14.29
CA ARG A 483 -10.70 -8.46 12.97
C ARG A 483 -10.07 -7.63 11.86
N SER A 484 -10.30 -6.31 11.89
CA SER A 484 -9.76 -5.37 10.90
C SER A 484 -8.25 -5.31 10.97
N ALA A 485 -7.69 -5.19 12.18
CA ALA A 485 -6.27 -5.21 12.43
C ALA A 485 -5.62 -6.52 11.97
N GLN A 486 -6.20 -7.67 12.33
CA GLN A 486 -5.71 -8.98 11.89
C GLN A 486 -5.70 -9.05 10.35
N ARG A 487 -6.77 -8.61 9.67
CA ARG A 487 -6.86 -8.66 8.21
C ARG A 487 -5.84 -7.76 7.53
N LEU A 488 -5.68 -6.54 8.01
CA LEU A 488 -4.69 -5.58 7.49
C LEU A 488 -3.26 -6.09 7.68
N LEU A 489 -2.95 -6.66 8.84
CA LEU A 489 -1.65 -7.27 9.08
C LEU A 489 -1.39 -8.44 8.13
N MET A 490 -2.34 -9.37 8.00
CA MET A 490 -2.18 -10.54 7.12
C MET A 490 -2.12 -10.15 5.64
N GLY A 491 -2.84 -9.10 5.22
CA GLY A 491 -2.80 -8.58 3.85
C GLY A 491 -1.47 -7.92 3.49
N ASN A 492 -0.71 -7.44 4.47
CA ASN A 492 0.60 -6.81 4.29
C ASN A 492 1.79 -7.78 4.49
N ILE A 493 1.52 -9.06 4.72
CA ILE A 493 2.56 -10.08 4.84
C ILE A 493 3.00 -10.54 3.44
N THR A 494 4.30 -10.48 3.18
CA THR A 494 4.93 -11.15 2.04
C THR A 494 5.48 -12.50 2.46
N THR A 495 5.06 -13.57 1.78
CA THR A 495 5.58 -14.93 1.98
C THR A 495 6.84 -15.16 1.12
N ASN A 496 7.85 -15.84 1.67
CA ASN A 496 9.14 -16.12 1.02
C ASN A 496 9.97 -14.87 0.63
N PRO A 497 10.33 -13.98 1.58
CA PRO A 497 11.28 -12.91 1.30
C PRO A 497 12.63 -13.45 0.82
N PRO A 498 13.44 -12.63 0.12
CA PRO A 498 14.78 -13.03 -0.33
C PRO A 498 15.68 -13.43 0.86
N THR A 499 16.63 -14.34 0.60
CA THR A 499 17.62 -14.78 1.58
C THR A 499 18.37 -13.60 2.17
N PHE A 500 18.48 -13.55 3.50
CA PHE A 500 19.32 -12.56 4.18
C PHE A 500 20.51 -13.23 4.84
N ASN A 501 21.59 -12.47 4.98
CA ASN A 501 22.87 -12.97 5.47
C ASN A 501 23.10 -12.48 6.90
N VAL A 502 23.29 -13.41 7.84
CA VAL A 502 23.58 -13.11 9.25
C VAL A 502 25.02 -13.48 9.55
N ARG A 503 25.73 -12.70 10.37
CA ARG A 503 27.04 -13.12 10.91
C ARG A 503 26.82 -13.90 12.20
N ASN A 504 27.35 -15.13 12.28
CA ASN A 504 27.35 -15.90 13.52
C ASN A 504 28.29 -15.30 14.57
N THR A 505 28.29 -15.84 15.79
CA THR A 505 29.20 -15.46 16.89
C THR A 505 30.69 -15.64 16.58
N GLN A 506 31.03 -16.33 15.48
CA GLN A 506 32.39 -16.54 14.98
C GLN A 506 32.71 -15.64 13.77
N GLY A 507 31.82 -14.70 13.41
CA GLY A 507 32.01 -13.73 12.33
C GLY A 507 31.75 -14.26 10.92
N GLN A 508 31.32 -15.52 10.75
CA GLN A 508 30.99 -16.10 9.45
C GLN A 508 29.60 -15.68 8.99
N GLN A 509 29.50 -15.31 7.72
CA GLN A 509 28.26 -14.92 7.06
C GLN A 509 27.47 -16.17 6.64
N ILE A 510 26.30 -16.39 7.26
CA ILE A 510 25.38 -17.50 7.00
C ILE A 510 24.17 -16.95 6.26
N SER A 511 23.90 -17.47 5.05
CA SER A 511 22.64 -17.20 4.33
C SER A 511 21.50 -17.97 4.98
N VAL A 512 20.51 -17.27 5.52
CA VAL A 512 19.29 -17.88 6.05
C VAL A 512 18.25 -17.92 4.93
N ALA A 513 17.72 -19.11 4.63
CA ALA A 513 16.63 -19.28 3.68
C ALA A 513 15.41 -18.46 4.12
N GLY A 514 14.89 -17.62 3.24
CA GLY A 514 13.73 -16.77 3.50
C GLY A 514 12.40 -17.52 3.67
N THR A 515 12.41 -18.85 3.71
CA THR A 515 11.23 -19.70 3.93
C THR A 515 10.80 -19.77 5.40
N ASN A 516 11.63 -19.33 6.34
CA ASN A 516 11.34 -19.40 7.79
C ASN A 516 10.76 -18.11 8.38
N PHE A 517 10.78 -17.01 7.61
CA PHE A 517 10.32 -15.70 8.05
C PHE A 517 9.32 -15.12 7.06
N HIS A 518 8.46 -14.24 7.55
CA HIS A 518 7.62 -13.37 6.74
C HIS A 518 8.19 -11.95 6.75
N ARG A 519 7.70 -11.09 5.85
CA ARG A 519 8.06 -9.67 5.84
C ARG A 519 6.80 -8.81 5.90
N VAL A 520 6.79 -7.81 6.78
CA VAL A 520 5.73 -6.78 6.88
C VAL A 520 6.39 -5.42 6.71
N GLY A 521 6.07 -4.72 5.62
CA GLY A 521 6.85 -3.56 5.20
C GLY A 521 8.31 -3.95 5.01
N ASP A 522 9.24 -3.29 5.72
CA ASP A 522 10.68 -3.59 5.62
C ASP A 522 11.24 -4.54 6.68
N THR A 523 10.41 -5.01 7.62
CA THR A 523 10.86 -5.79 8.77
C THR A 523 10.50 -7.27 8.62
N TYR A 524 11.43 -8.15 8.99
CA TYR A 524 11.20 -9.58 9.07
C TYR A 524 10.42 -9.92 10.34
N VAL A 525 9.37 -10.73 10.20
CA VAL A 525 8.54 -11.22 11.31
C VAL A 525 8.52 -12.74 11.31
N ASN A 526 8.27 -13.35 12.46
CA ASN A 526 8.25 -14.80 12.59
C ASN A 526 7.06 -15.41 11.81
N ARG A 527 7.16 -16.70 11.49
CA ARG A 527 6.14 -17.43 10.72
C ARG A 527 4.77 -17.46 11.42
N ASN A 528 4.76 -17.43 12.75
CA ASN A 528 3.56 -17.42 13.58
C ASN A 528 3.08 -15.99 13.94
N PHE A 529 3.59 -14.96 13.26
CA PHE A 529 3.16 -13.57 13.44
C PHE A 529 1.66 -13.41 13.17
N SER A 530 0.95 -12.82 14.12
CA SER A 530 -0.48 -12.49 14.05
C SER A 530 -0.78 -11.38 15.04
N LEU A 531 -1.97 -10.78 14.99
CA LEU A 531 -2.39 -9.72 15.91
C LEU A 531 -2.29 -10.14 17.38
N THR A 532 -2.56 -11.42 17.67
CA THR A 532 -2.50 -12.01 19.02
C THR A 532 -1.15 -12.65 19.32
N ASN A 533 -0.15 -12.44 18.46
CA ASN A 533 1.21 -12.94 18.65
C ASN A 533 2.20 -12.05 17.92
N ILE A 534 2.35 -10.82 18.40
CA ILE A 534 3.39 -9.89 17.95
C ILE A 534 4.53 -9.96 18.97
N ARG A 535 5.68 -10.53 18.58
CA ARG A 535 6.81 -10.75 19.48
C ARG A 535 7.56 -9.45 19.77
N LEU A 536 7.70 -9.16 21.06
CA LEU A 536 8.43 -8.00 21.56
C LEU A 536 9.81 -8.38 22.08
N TRP A 537 9.93 -9.56 22.72
CA TRP A 537 11.18 -10.08 23.27
C TRP A 537 11.34 -11.59 23.03
N PRO A 538 12.55 -12.10 22.76
CA PRO A 538 13.78 -11.37 22.45
C PRO A 538 13.64 -10.49 21.22
N GLU A 539 14.35 -9.35 21.24
CA GLU A 539 14.48 -8.48 20.07
C GLU A 539 15.17 -9.25 18.92
N ILE A 540 14.76 -8.97 17.68
CA ILE A 540 15.33 -9.59 16.47
C ILE A 540 16.80 -9.16 16.32
N VAL A 541 17.02 -7.87 16.53
CA VAL A 541 18.32 -7.18 16.61
C VAL A 541 18.17 -6.14 17.73
N PRO A 542 19.23 -5.77 18.47
CA PRO A 542 19.10 -4.77 19.55
C PRO A 542 18.34 -3.52 19.11
N GLY A 543 17.18 -3.27 19.72
CA GLY A 543 16.28 -2.17 19.42
C GLY A 543 15.21 -2.42 18.34
N VAL A 544 15.13 -3.62 17.79
CA VAL A 544 14.15 -4.00 16.74
C VAL A 544 13.36 -5.22 17.18
N ASN A 545 12.04 -5.07 17.28
CA ASN A 545 11.10 -6.15 17.56
C ASN A 545 10.02 -6.21 16.45
N GLU A 546 9.05 -7.11 16.56
CA GLU A 546 8.00 -7.25 15.54
C GLU A 546 6.98 -6.11 15.55
N TYR A 547 6.92 -5.30 16.62
CA TYR A 547 6.06 -4.12 16.71
C TYR A 547 6.79 -2.89 16.14
N THR A 548 6.61 -2.68 14.84
CA THR A 548 7.24 -1.58 14.11
C THR A 548 6.27 -0.44 13.84
N ALA A 549 6.77 0.70 13.36
CA ALA A 549 5.93 1.82 12.92
C ALA A 549 4.90 1.41 11.86
N ASN A 550 5.27 0.53 10.91
CA ASN A 550 4.36 -0.01 9.90
C ASN A 550 3.24 -0.84 10.53
N VAL A 551 3.58 -1.70 11.50
CA VAL A 551 2.58 -2.48 12.26
C VAL A 551 1.65 -1.54 13.01
N HIS A 552 2.20 -0.54 13.73
CA HIS A 552 1.39 0.46 14.43
C HIS A 552 0.46 1.23 13.49
N GLN A 553 0.94 1.66 12.32
CA GLN A 553 0.13 2.35 11.31
C GLN A 553 -1.06 1.50 10.83
N LEU A 554 -0.84 0.20 10.61
CA LEU A 554 -1.93 -0.73 10.24
C LEU A 554 -2.95 -0.90 11.37
N LEU A 555 -2.49 -0.95 12.63
CA LEU A 555 -3.39 -0.96 13.79
C LEU A 555 -4.16 0.35 13.90
N GLN A 556 -3.51 1.50 13.71
CA GLN A 556 -4.15 2.81 13.74
C GLN A 556 -5.23 2.93 12.64
N LEU A 557 -4.94 2.45 11.43
CA LEU A 557 -5.91 2.39 10.34
C LEU A 557 -7.11 1.50 10.71
N ALA A 558 -6.87 0.36 11.35
CA ALA A 558 -7.94 -0.52 11.84
C ALA A 558 -8.82 0.18 12.90
N ALA A 559 -8.21 0.94 13.81
CA ALA A 559 -8.94 1.72 14.81
C ALA A 559 -9.80 2.81 14.15
N ASN A 560 -9.26 3.51 13.15
CA ASN A 560 -9.98 4.53 12.37
C ASN A 560 -11.19 3.94 11.64
N MET A 561 -11.06 2.76 11.03
CA MET A 561 -12.17 2.05 10.39
C MET A 561 -13.24 1.61 11.38
N THR A 562 -12.88 1.43 12.66
CA THR A 562 -13.77 0.98 13.72
C THR A 562 -14.54 2.13 14.39
N GLU A 563 -14.03 3.35 14.29
CA GLU A 563 -14.59 4.56 14.88
C GLU A 563 -16.10 4.75 14.63
N PRO A 564 -16.64 4.49 13.41
CA PRO A 564 -18.07 4.68 13.13
C PRO A 564 -19.00 3.85 14.04
N VAL A 565 -18.54 2.74 14.63
CA VAL A 565 -19.32 1.93 15.58
C VAL A 565 -19.74 2.74 16.81
N THR A 566 -18.97 3.78 17.18
CA THR A 566 -19.31 4.65 18.30
C THR A 566 -20.52 5.55 18.05
N THR A 567 -20.86 5.82 16.78
CA THR A 567 -22.01 6.66 16.41
C THR A 567 -23.37 5.99 16.66
N ASN A 568 -23.37 4.66 16.82
CA ASN A 568 -24.57 3.88 17.16
C ASN A 568 -24.76 3.65 18.66
N ARG A 569 -23.85 4.12 19.53
CA ARG A 569 -24.06 4.07 20.98
C ARG A 569 -25.28 4.95 21.33
N PRO A 570 -26.23 4.49 22.19
CA PRO A 570 -27.47 5.20 22.48
C PRO A 570 -27.30 6.67 22.90
N SER A 571 -26.16 7.02 23.52
CA SER A 571 -25.81 8.38 23.94
C SER A 571 -25.20 9.26 22.83
N ALA A 572 -24.68 8.70 21.73
CA ALA A 572 -24.09 9.44 20.61
C ALA A 572 -25.10 9.80 19.51
N ARG A 573 -26.26 9.14 19.50
CA ARG A 573 -27.37 9.37 18.54
C ARG A 573 -28.09 10.72 18.72
N PHE A 574 -27.92 11.36 19.89
CA PHE A 574 -28.53 12.65 20.23
C PHE A 574 -27.49 13.76 20.51
N ALA A 575 -26.20 13.46 20.34
CA ALA A 575 -25.11 14.41 20.53
C ALA A 575 -25.10 15.42 19.35
N GLY A 576 -25.49 16.67 19.63
CA GLY A 576 -25.57 17.74 18.64
C GLY A 576 -24.21 18.30 18.19
N GLU A 577 -23.12 18.00 18.92
CA GLU A 577 -21.79 18.56 18.68
C GLU A 577 -20.68 17.53 18.47
N THR A 578 -19.67 17.90 17.66
CA THR A 578 -18.54 17.04 17.28
C THR A 578 -17.59 16.74 18.46
N VAL A 579 -17.54 17.63 19.47
CA VAL A 579 -16.67 17.54 20.66
C VAL A 579 -17.18 16.52 21.70
N GLU A 580 -18.43 16.08 21.60
CA GLU A 580 -18.99 15.05 22.49
C GLU A 580 -18.54 13.63 22.13
N ARG A 581 -17.91 13.47 20.97
CA ARG A 581 -17.47 12.18 20.46
C ARG A 581 -15.96 12.02 20.74
N LEU A 582 -15.61 11.22 21.74
CA LEU A 582 -14.21 10.92 22.11
C LEU A 582 -13.64 9.81 21.21
N PRO A 583 -12.30 9.67 21.08
CA PRO A 583 -11.70 8.64 20.23
C PRO A 583 -11.81 7.25 20.88
N LEU A 584 -11.82 6.20 20.07
CA LEU A 584 -11.63 4.83 20.55
C LEU A 584 -10.15 4.63 20.88
N VAL A 585 -9.86 4.04 22.04
CA VAL A 585 -8.49 3.82 22.50
C VAL A 585 -8.34 2.34 22.83
N PHE A 586 -7.38 1.67 22.20
CA PHE A 586 -7.10 0.25 22.39
C PHE A 586 -5.73 0.07 23.01
N ARG A 587 -5.67 -0.45 24.24
CA ARG A 587 -4.40 -0.80 24.90
C ARG A 587 -4.01 -2.24 24.58
N PRO A 588 -2.72 -2.52 24.33
CA PRO A 588 -2.23 -3.90 24.19
C PRO A 588 -2.27 -4.63 25.54
N ARG A 589 -2.40 -5.95 25.47
CA ARG A 589 -2.13 -6.89 26.57
C ARG A 589 -0.98 -7.79 26.20
N PHE A 590 -0.22 -8.20 27.20
CA PHE A 590 1.00 -8.94 27.02
C PHE A 590 0.86 -10.38 27.52
N ASN A 591 1.64 -11.29 26.95
CA ASN A 591 1.80 -12.65 27.45
C ASN A 591 3.29 -12.99 27.51
N VAL A 592 3.65 -13.80 28.51
CA VAL A 592 5.01 -14.35 28.66
C VAL A 592 4.90 -15.86 28.50
N SER A 593 5.62 -16.43 27.54
CA SER A 593 5.67 -17.88 27.36
C SER A 593 6.59 -18.54 28.39
N ASP A 594 6.48 -19.87 28.53
CA ASP A 594 7.38 -20.67 29.38
C ASP A 594 8.86 -20.56 28.95
N GLU A 595 9.11 -20.19 27.69
CA GLU A 595 10.45 -19.94 27.13
C GLU A 595 10.94 -18.50 27.37
N GLY A 596 10.18 -17.67 28.11
CA GLY A 596 10.51 -16.27 28.39
C GLY A 596 10.27 -15.31 27.21
N ILE A 597 9.46 -15.72 26.24
CA ILE A 597 9.09 -14.88 25.08
C ILE A 597 7.97 -13.94 25.49
N VAL A 598 8.16 -12.64 25.25
CA VAL A 598 7.12 -11.63 25.48
C VAL A 598 6.46 -11.28 24.16
N SER A 599 5.14 -11.39 24.07
CA SER A 599 4.37 -11.00 22.90
C SER A 599 3.10 -10.21 23.27
N ILE A 600 2.60 -9.41 22.34
CA ILE A 600 1.26 -8.83 22.42
C ILE A 600 0.27 -9.95 22.10
N SER A 601 -0.65 -10.20 23.03
CA SER A 601 -1.61 -11.29 22.98
C SER A 601 -3.03 -10.83 22.68
N ASP A 602 -3.37 -9.58 23.02
CA ASP A 602 -4.71 -9.02 22.85
C ASP A 602 -4.68 -7.48 22.82
N PHE A 603 -5.80 -6.87 22.41
CA PHE A 603 -6.07 -5.45 22.61
C PHE A 603 -7.43 -5.26 23.27
N ILE A 604 -7.51 -4.33 24.22
CA ILE A 604 -8.76 -4.00 24.89
C ILE A 604 -9.08 -2.51 24.79
N GLU A 605 -10.36 -2.19 24.66
CA GLU A 605 -10.84 -0.79 24.67
C GLU A 605 -10.64 -0.20 26.07
N VAL A 606 -9.95 0.94 26.13
CA VAL A 606 -9.85 1.78 27.33
C VAL A 606 -11.02 2.74 27.34
N THR A 607 -11.73 2.79 28.46
CA THR A 607 -12.93 3.60 28.61
C THR A 607 -12.72 4.73 29.62
N ASN A 608 -13.61 4.91 30.60
CA ASN A 608 -13.56 6.05 31.55
C ASN A 608 -12.50 5.81 32.64
N ASP A 609 -11.73 4.75 32.48
CA ASP A 609 -10.77 4.21 33.42
C ASP A 609 -9.32 4.50 32.99
N ALA A 610 -9.10 5.36 31.99
CA ALA A 610 -7.76 5.69 31.49
C ALA A 610 -6.75 6.07 32.59
N PRO A 611 -7.09 6.89 33.62
CA PRO A 611 -6.14 7.19 34.70
C PRO A 611 -5.68 5.95 35.47
N VAL A 612 -6.59 5.00 35.71
CA VAL A 612 -6.28 3.73 36.39
C VAL A 612 -5.35 2.89 35.52
N GLN A 613 -5.59 2.87 34.21
CA GLN A 613 -4.75 2.14 33.26
C GLN A 613 -3.35 2.77 33.11
N LEU A 614 -3.22 4.10 33.19
CA LEU A 614 -1.95 4.83 33.15
C LEU A 614 -1.12 4.67 34.44
N GLN A 615 -1.75 4.46 35.59
CA GLN A 615 -1.06 4.21 36.87
C GLN A 615 -0.40 2.82 36.94
N ARG A 616 -0.70 1.92 35.99
CA ARG A 616 -0.08 0.60 35.95
C ARG A 616 1.40 0.70 35.61
N PRO A 617 2.24 -0.24 36.10
CA PRO A 617 3.68 -0.18 35.90
C PRO A 617 4.07 -0.10 34.42
N PHE A 618 5.00 0.79 34.09
CA PHE A 618 5.70 0.82 32.81
C PHE A 618 6.95 -0.06 32.89
N ARG A 619 6.97 -1.14 32.11
CA ARG A 619 8.04 -2.13 32.09
C ARG A 619 8.97 -1.92 30.90
N ASP A 620 10.27 -2.00 31.16
CA ASP A 620 11.35 -2.07 30.18
C ASP A 620 11.69 -3.54 29.92
N LEU A 621 11.35 -4.01 28.71
CA LEU A 621 11.61 -5.40 28.34
C LEU A 621 13.10 -5.71 28.18
N LYS A 622 14.01 -4.73 28.19
CA LYS A 622 15.46 -4.98 28.13
C LYS A 622 15.99 -5.53 29.47
N LEU A 623 15.30 -5.23 30.58
CA LEU A 623 15.68 -5.68 31.91
C LEU A 623 15.01 -7.03 32.26
N GLN A 624 15.82 -8.05 32.52
CA GLN A 624 15.30 -9.39 32.85
C GLN A 624 14.36 -9.38 34.05
N ALA A 625 14.75 -8.72 35.14
CA ALA A 625 13.93 -8.62 36.34
C ALA A 625 12.55 -7.99 36.10
N GLN A 626 12.39 -7.15 35.07
CA GLN A 626 11.09 -6.56 34.72
C GLN A 626 10.26 -7.46 33.81
N ARG A 627 10.89 -8.30 32.99
CA ARG A 627 10.20 -9.34 32.21
C ARG A 627 9.63 -10.43 33.12
N ASP A 628 10.38 -10.84 34.13
CA ASP A 628 10.00 -11.94 35.04
C ASP A 628 8.75 -11.61 35.88
N VAL A 629 8.44 -10.34 36.08
CA VAL A 629 7.28 -9.85 36.85
C VAL A 629 6.19 -9.22 35.99
N LEU A 630 6.35 -9.23 34.65
CA LEU A 630 5.42 -8.60 33.72
C LEU A 630 4.02 -9.23 33.85
N GLN A 631 3.03 -8.41 34.16
CA GLN A 631 1.63 -8.84 34.15
C GLN A 631 0.98 -8.56 32.79
N PRO A 632 -0.10 -9.28 32.41
CA PRO A 632 -0.75 -9.10 31.11
C PRO A 632 -1.28 -7.69 30.83
N ASP A 633 -1.42 -6.91 31.89
CA ASP A 633 -2.15 -5.66 31.96
C ASP A 633 -1.25 -4.46 32.25
N ASP A 634 0.06 -4.70 32.48
CA ASP A 634 1.09 -3.67 32.65
C ASP A 634 1.31 -2.90 31.35
N ASN A 635 1.87 -1.70 31.42
CA ASN A 635 2.29 -0.94 30.24
C ASN A 635 3.74 -1.31 29.89
N VAL A 636 4.10 -1.26 28.61
CA VAL A 636 5.47 -1.53 28.14
C VAL A 636 6.03 -0.29 27.47
N LEU A 637 7.25 0.09 27.82
CA LEU A 637 7.95 1.23 27.21
C LEU A 637 8.19 0.98 25.71
N GLY A 638 7.92 1.99 24.88
CA GLY A 638 8.06 1.90 23.42
C GLY A 638 6.92 1.22 22.70
N ILE A 639 5.89 0.73 23.42
CA ILE A 639 4.67 0.18 22.84
C ILE A 639 3.49 1.12 23.15
N PRO A 640 3.05 1.95 22.18
CA PRO A 640 1.95 2.87 22.39
C PRO A 640 0.58 2.17 22.44
N TRP A 641 -0.39 2.85 23.05
CA TRP A 641 -1.81 2.53 22.85
C TRP A 641 -2.22 2.94 21.42
N VAL A 642 -3.19 2.25 20.85
CA VAL A 642 -3.69 2.53 19.49
C VAL A 642 -4.93 3.38 19.60
N ILE A 643 -4.98 4.51 18.88
CA ILE A 643 -6.06 5.50 19.02
C ILE A 643 -6.77 5.68 17.68
N ALA A 644 -8.10 5.74 17.67
CA ALA A 644 -8.83 6.11 16.47
C ALA A 644 -8.74 7.63 16.28
N ALA A 645 -8.21 8.07 15.13
CA ALA A 645 -8.10 9.46 14.75
C ALA A 645 -9.48 10.12 14.69
N LYS A 646 -9.56 11.34 15.24
CA LYS A 646 -10.81 12.09 15.31
C LYS A 646 -10.60 13.56 15.01
N LYS A 647 -11.57 14.15 14.33
CA LYS A 647 -11.57 15.58 14.03
C LYS A 647 -12.02 16.37 15.26
N GLY A 648 -11.48 17.57 15.41
CA GLY A 648 -11.80 18.52 16.47
C GLY A 648 -11.06 18.31 17.80
N LEU A 649 -10.04 17.44 17.83
CA LEU A 649 -9.26 17.16 19.05
C LEU A 649 -7.80 17.62 18.90
N PRO A 650 -7.24 18.31 19.90
CA PRO A 650 -5.82 18.67 19.90
C PRO A 650 -4.95 17.42 20.01
N ASN A 651 -3.71 17.51 19.54
CA ASN A 651 -2.82 16.36 19.39
C ASN A 651 -1.35 16.70 19.68
N PHE A 652 -0.55 15.66 19.86
CA PHE A 652 0.91 15.74 19.80
C PHE A 652 1.35 16.19 18.41
N ASN A 653 2.33 17.11 18.34
CA ASN A 653 2.89 17.58 17.08
C ASN A 653 4.29 17.02 16.85
N GLU A 654 5.25 17.36 17.72
CA GLU A 654 6.64 16.97 17.51
C GLU A 654 7.44 16.78 18.80
N TYR A 655 8.55 16.04 18.66
CA TYR A 655 9.58 15.90 19.67
C TYR A 655 10.93 16.25 19.06
N GLY A 656 11.55 17.30 19.58
CA GLY A 656 12.89 17.75 19.19
C GLY A 656 13.94 17.25 20.16
N VAL A 657 15.07 16.76 19.63
CA VAL A 657 16.25 16.43 20.44
C VAL A 657 17.52 16.96 19.80
N LEU A 658 18.38 17.57 20.62
CA LEU A 658 19.68 18.08 20.21
C LEU A 658 20.75 17.61 21.19
N THR A 659 21.63 16.75 20.71
CA THR A 659 22.81 16.33 21.46
C THR A 659 24.01 17.15 21.01
N THR A 660 24.67 17.84 21.93
CA THR A 660 25.89 18.59 21.64
C THR A 660 27.06 17.98 22.40
N LEU A 661 28.12 17.65 21.68
CA LEU A 661 29.39 17.21 22.25
C LEU A 661 30.47 18.22 21.89
N GLU A 662 31.20 18.67 22.90
CA GLU A 662 32.35 19.56 22.76
C GLU A 662 33.61 18.84 23.24
N MET A 663 34.59 18.68 22.35
CA MET A 663 35.91 18.18 22.70
C MET A 663 36.97 19.24 22.41
N THR A 664 37.83 19.50 23.40
CA THR A 664 38.93 20.47 23.30
C THR A 664 40.25 19.82 23.67
N ARG A 665 41.30 20.00 22.85
CA ARG A 665 42.68 19.62 23.18
C ARG A 665 43.49 20.86 23.58
N LYS A 666 44.11 20.83 24.75
CA LYS A 666 45.08 21.82 25.22
C LYS A 666 46.49 21.21 25.27
N LEU A 667 47.50 22.04 25.01
CA LEU A 667 48.92 21.68 25.07
C LEU A 667 49.63 22.58 26.07
N GLU A 668 50.52 22.01 26.88
CA GLU A 668 51.42 22.74 27.77
C GLU A 668 52.87 22.45 27.37
N ILE A 669 53.68 23.50 27.29
CA ILE A 669 55.14 23.39 27.17
C ILE A 669 55.75 23.88 28.49
N ASN A 670 56.29 22.95 29.27
CA ASN A 670 56.92 23.22 30.54
C ASN A 670 58.45 23.22 30.40
N LYS A 671 59.07 24.38 30.60
CA LYS A 671 60.54 24.56 30.50
C LYS A 671 61.30 23.93 31.66
N THR A 672 60.67 23.44 32.72
CA THR A 672 61.27 22.90 33.97
C THR A 672 62.14 23.86 34.80
N ALA A 673 62.87 24.79 34.17
CA ALA A 673 63.56 25.93 34.76
C ALA A 673 63.70 27.06 33.70
N PRO A 674 63.89 28.34 34.08
CA PRO A 674 63.98 29.46 33.13
C PRO A 674 65.05 29.30 32.04
N ASN A 675 66.17 28.64 32.34
CA ASN A 675 67.32 28.44 31.44
C ASN A 675 67.48 26.98 31.00
N ALA A 676 66.46 26.12 31.15
CA ALA A 676 66.62 24.72 30.82
C ALA A 676 66.82 24.54 29.30
N PRO A 677 67.78 23.68 28.89
CA PRO A 677 67.96 23.34 27.48
C PRO A 677 66.71 22.66 26.92
N MET A 678 66.48 22.79 25.60
CA MET A 678 65.23 22.36 24.95
C MET A 678 64.93 20.86 25.11
N ASN A 679 65.97 20.04 25.30
CA ASN A 679 65.85 18.61 25.60
C ASN A 679 65.30 18.30 27.00
N ALA A 680 65.28 19.28 27.92
CA ALA A 680 64.69 19.17 29.24
C ALA A 680 63.24 19.70 29.31
N TRP A 681 62.73 20.28 28.22
CA TRP A 681 61.35 20.75 28.15
C TRP A 681 60.40 19.56 28.10
N ARG A 682 59.25 19.68 28.78
CA ARG A 682 58.19 18.68 28.76
C ARG A 682 56.99 19.23 28.02
N THR A 683 56.45 18.45 27.09
CA THR A 683 55.19 18.79 26.44
C THR A 683 54.11 17.88 27.01
N ASN A 684 53.04 18.46 27.52
CA ASN A 684 51.89 17.74 28.07
C ASN A 684 50.65 18.03 27.23
N GLN A 685 49.76 17.05 27.16
CA GLN A 685 48.49 17.15 26.45
C GLN A 685 47.34 16.94 27.43
N MET A 686 46.29 17.74 27.28
CA MET A 686 45.03 17.59 28.02
C MET A 686 43.87 17.56 27.04
N MET A 687 42.91 16.66 27.27
CA MET A 687 41.66 16.61 26.52
C MET A 687 40.50 16.91 27.47
N VAL A 688 39.63 17.83 27.07
CA VAL A 688 38.45 18.24 27.83
C VAL A 688 37.22 17.90 27.01
N LEU A 689 36.26 17.23 27.64
CA LEU A 689 35.00 16.80 27.05
C LEU A 689 33.83 17.44 27.80
N SER A 690 32.81 17.88 27.08
CA SER A 690 31.51 18.31 27.62
C SER A 690 30.40 17.76 26.74
N ILE A 691 29.32 17.28 27.35
CA ILE A 691 28.16 16.71 26.64
C ILE A 691 26.90 17.30 27.23
N SER A 692 26.02 17.82 26.37
CA SER A 692 24.68 18.29 26.71
C SER A 692 23.62 17.66 25.79
N ASN A 693 22.43 17.45 26.32
CA ASN A 693 21.24 17.00 25.60
C ASN A 693 20.11 17.99 25.89
N MET A 694 19.59 18.62 24.84
CA MET A 694 18.38 19.43 24.91
C MET A 694 17.23 18.64 24.30
N CYS A 695 16.10 18.59 25.01
CA CYS A 695 14.87 17.98 24.52
C CYS A 695 13.70 18.96 24.64
N ALA A 696 12.82 18.90 23.65
CA ALA A 696 11.60 19.71 23.62
C ALA A 696 10.44 18.88 23.07
N LEU A 697 9.25 19.09 23.62
CA LEU A 697 8.01 18.46 23.19
C LEU A 697 6.98 19.52 22.87
N GLU A 698 6.30 19.38 21.75
CA GLU A 698 5.27 20.31 21.30
C GLU A 698 3.94 19.57 21.06
N ALA A 699 2.85 20.17 21.54
CA ALA A 699 1.49 19.79 21.24
C ALA A 699 0.76 20.94 20.54
N TRP A 700 -0.24 20.62 19.72
CA TRP A 700 -0.90 21.59 18.86
C TRP A 700 -2.43 21.43 18.88
N ASN A 701 -3.14 22.55 19.03
CA ASN A 701 -4.53 22.65 18.63
C ASN A 701 -4.62 23.12 17.19
N SER A 702 -4.73 22.19 16.25
CA SER A 702 -4.79 22.47 14.81
C SER A 702 -6.10 23.06 14.30
N TYR A 703 -7.08 23.27 15.18
CA TYR A 703 -8.40 23.78 14.82
C TYR A 703 -8.50 25.28 15.04
N THR A 704 -9.44 25.93 14.35
CA THR A 704 -9.68 27.37 14.47
C THR A 704 -10.39 27.76 15.77
N ASN A 705 -10.99 26.81 16.46
CA ASN A 705 -11.77 27.04 17.66
C ASN A 705 -10.97 26.61 18.90
N ASP A 706 -11.22 27.29 19.99
CA ASP A 706 -10.63 26.96 21.29
C ASP A 706 -11.19 25.62 21.78
N PHE A 707 -10.37 24.83 22.47
CA PHE A 707 -10.81 23.53 22.97
C PHE A 707 -11.73 23.72 24.20
N PRO A 708 -12.99 23.26 24.17
CA PRO A 708 -13.99 23.72 25.14
C PRO A 708 -13.98 22.98 26.49
N ARG A 709 -13.14 21.97 26.68
CA ARG A 709 -13.08 21.15 27.91
C ARG A 709 -11.73 21.26 28.62
N PRO A 710 -11.69 21.07 29.95
CA PRO A 710 -10.43 21.04 30.67
C PRO A 710 -9.67 19.75 30.35
N ILE A 711 -8.37 19.88 30.08
CA ILE A 711 -7.51 18.75 29.74
C ILE A 711 -6.20 18.80 30.53
N ARG A 712 -5.64 17.63 30.79
CA ARG A 712 -4.30 17.51 31.37
C ARG A 712 -3.31 17.03 30.33
N LEU A 713 -2.26 17.81 30.14
CA LEU A 713 -1.09 17.44 29.37
C LEU A 713 -0.08 16.80 30.30
N HIS A 714 0.28 15.55 30.02
CA HIS A 714 1.38 14.89 30.70
C HIS A 714 2.52 14.67 29.72
N ALA A 715 3.72 15.10 30.08
CA ALA A 715 4.92 14.89 29.29
C ALA A 715 6.05 14.41 30.20
N GLN A 716 6.75 13.37 29.77
CA GLN A 716 7.91 12.83 30.45
C GLN A 716 8.96 12.37 29.44
N VAL A 717 10.21 12.77 29.66
CA VAL A 717 11.35 12.34 28.87
C VAL A 717 12.39 11.69 29.79
N GLN A 718 12.81 10.47 29.48
CA GLN A 718 13.90 9.81 30.17
C GLN A 718 15.06 9.60 29.22
N CYS A 719 16.23 10.12 29.59
CA CYS A 719 17.44 10.03 28.81
C CYS A 719 18.44 9.09 29.51
N SER A 720 19.10 8.24 28.74
CA SER A 720 20.22 7.42 29.22
C SER A 720 21.42 7.60 28.31
N MET A 721 22.59 7.74 28.90
CA MET A 721 23.84 7.98 28.20
C MET A 721 24.92 7.02 28.70
N LEU A 722 25.64 6.44 27.75
CA LEU A 722 26.82 5.62 27.97
C LEU A 722 27.99 6.19 27.17
N LEU A 723 29.09 6.47 27.86
CA LEU A 723 30.35 6.88 27.26
C LEU A 723 31.39 5.78 27.50
N THR A 724 32.02 5.29 26.45
CA THR A 724 33.03 4.23 26.51
C THR A 724 34.32 4.64 25.82
N ASN A 725 35.40 3.92 26.10
CA ASN A 725 36.66 4.06 25.38
C ASN A 725 37.03 2.79 24.58
N GLN A 726 38.11 2.87 23.80
CA GLN A 726 38.67 1.76 23.00
C GLN A 726 38.98 0.47 23.77
N LEU A 727 39.15 0.57 25.10
CA LEU A 727 39.43 -0.58 25.97
C LEU A 727 38.14 -1.22 26.51
N GLY A 728 36.97 -0.78 26.04
CA GLY A 728 35.66 -1.20 26.54
C GLY A 728 35.34 -0.71 27.96
N ARG A 729 36.13 0.23 28.51
CA ARG A 729 35.85 0.81 29.82
C ARG A 729 34.73 1.83 29.70
N VAL A 730 33.80 1.78 30.66
CA VAL A 730 32.74 2.76 30.82
C VAL A 730 33.32 3.99 31.53
N LEU A 731 33.35 5.12 30.82
CA LEU A 731 33.80 6.41 31.33
C LEU A 731 32.69 7.11 32.10
N VAL A 732 31.46 7.06 31.56
CA VAL A 732 30.24 7.59 32.19
C VAL A 732 29.08 6.67 31.85
N ASN A 733 28.26 6.37 32.85
CA ASN A 733 26.93 5.81 32.68
C ASN A 733 25.97 6.68 33.48
N SER A 734 25.07 7.38 32.82
CA SER A 734 24.17 8.33 33.45
C SER A 734 22.75 8.16 32.91
N THR A 735 21.78 8.27 33.81
CA THR A 735 20.36 8.38 33.46
C THR A 735 19.84 9.66 34.08
N PHE A 736 19.17 10.47 33.28
CA PHE A 736 18.65 11.78 33.67
C PHE A 736 17.31 12.02 32.97
N ALA A 737 16.49 12.88 33.55
CA ALA A 737 15.18 13.23 33.02
C ALA A 737 14.92 14.70 33.37
N PRO A 738 14.41 15.52 32.44
CA PRO A 738 13.76 16.78 32.80
C PRO A 738 12.63 16.53 33.81
N ALA A 739 12.24 17.58 34.54
CA ALA A 739 11.05 17.50 35.38
C ALA A 739 9.84 17.13 34.49
N PRO A 740 9.05 16.10 34.85
CA PRO A 740 7.86 15.77 34.10
C PRO A 740 6.86 16.92 34.21
N ASP A 741 6.22 17.26 33.10
CA ASP A 741 5.12 18.22 33.10
C ASP A 741 3.79 17.47 33.25
N ASN A 742 2.88 18.07 34.02
CA ASN A 742 1.55 17.54 34.26
C ASN A 742 0.54 18.68 34.34
N ASN A 743 0.62 19.58 33.36
CA ASN A 743 -0.12 20.82 33.33
C ASN A 743 -1.61 20.59 33.05
N LEU A 744 -2.48 21.22 33.84
CA LEU A 744 -3.91 21.26 33.62
C LEU A 744 -4.24 22.54 32.84
N LEU A 745 -4.70 22.38 31.60
CA LEU A 745 -5.27 23.46 30.81
C LEU A 745 -6.78 23.53 31.08
N PRO A 746 -7.29 24.63 31.65
CA PRO A 746 -8.72 24.86 31.83
C PRO A 746 -9.50 24.88 30.51
N ALA A 747 -10.83 24.77 30.62
CA ALA A 747 -11.73 24.83 29.48
C ALA A 747 -11.59 26.16 28.71
N ASN A 748 -11.50 26.09 27.38
CA ASN A 748 -11.33 27.22 26.46
C ASN A 748 -9.99 27.96 26.58
N GLU A 749 -9.00 27.43 27.31
CA GLU A 749 -7.66 28.05 27.38
C GLU A 749 -6.69 27.56 26.30
N TRP A 750 -6.95 26.41 25.68
CA TRP A 750 -6.18 26.01 24.50
C TRP A 750 -6.79 26.62 23.25
N GLU A 751 -6.28 27.79 22.88
CA GLU A 751 -6.77 28.59 21.76
C GLU A 751 -6.63 27.85 20.42
N GLY A 752 -7.47 28.21 19.45
CA GLY A 752 -7.35 27.72 18.09
C GLY A 752 -6.00 28.07 17.45
N ASN A 753 -5.40 27.13 16.72
CA ASN A 753 -4.08 27.23 16.09
C ASN A 753 -2.90 27.47 17.06
N GLN A 754 -3.08 27.21 18.35
CA GLN A 754 -2.05 27.46 19.37
C GLN A 754 -1.17 26.23 19.61
N PHE A 755 0.15 26.46 19.65
CA PHE A 755 1.15 25.49 20.12
C PHE A 755 1.35 25.62 21.63
N VAL A 756 1.47 24.49 22.29
CA VAL A 756 1.84 24.38 23.71
C VAL A 756 3.10 23.53 23.81
N ILE A 757 4.05 23.97 24.63
CA ILE A 757 5.34 23.30 24.82
C ILE A 757 5.42 22.81 26.28
N PRO A 758 5.03 21.55 26.58
CA PRO A 758 5.07 21.01 27.94
C PRO A 758 6.48 20.86 28.50
N ILE A 759 7.46 20.51 27.66
CA ILE A 759 8.85 20.33 28.05
C ILE A 759 9.76 21.08 27.09
N GLN A 760 10.67 21.87 27.65
CA GLN A 760 11.84 22.42 26.97
C GLN A 760 12.97 22.56 27.99
N ASP A 761 13.91 21.62 28.00
CA ASP A 761 14.98 21.59 29.00
C ASP A 761 16.32 21.12 28.39
N THR A 762 17.43 21.52 29.01
CA THR A 762 18.79 21.12 28.64
C THR A 762 19.49 20.46 29.81
N ALA A 763 19.74 19.16 29.69
CA ALA A 763 20.55 18.40 30.64
C ALA A 763 22.02 18.36 30.22
N ILE A 764 22.93 18.47 31.19
CA ILE A 764 24.38 18.41 30.99
C ILE A 764 24.93 17.16 31.71
N PRO A 765 24.80 15.96 31.13
CA PRO A 765 25.22 14.72 31.78
C PRO A 765 26.74 14.59 31.93
N VAL A 766 27.53 15.28 31.09
CA VAL A 766 28.99 15.42 31.28
C VAL A 766 29.31 16.91 31.31
N PRO A 767 29.50 17.52 32.50
CA PRO A 767 30.05 18.87 32.56
C PRO A 767 31.49 18.86 32.01
N LYS A 768 32.07 20.03 31.75
CA LYS A 768 33.47 20.17 31.29
C LYS A 768 34.41 19.32 32.16
N SER A 769 34.89 18.22 31.61
CA SER A 769 35.65 17.19 32.33
C SER A 769 36.91 16.83 31.56
N ILE A 770 38.02 16.71 32.27
CA ILE A 770 39.32 16.32 31.75
C ILE A 770 39.36 14.80 31.61
N TYR A 771 39.78 14.29 30.44
CA TYR A 771 40.04 12.88 30.23
C TYR A 771 41.44 12.52 30.74
N GLU A 772 41.51 11.65 31.76
CA GLU A 772 42.75 11.06 32.26
C GLU A 772 42.95 9.68 31.63
N HIS A 773 43.99 9.55 30.81
CA HIS A 773 44.28 8.35 30.04
C HIS A 773 44.74 7.20 30.92
N THR A 774 45.59 7.47 31.92
CA THR A 774 46.23 6.44 32.75
C THR A 774 45.22 5.62 33.55
N THR A 775 44.19 6.28 34.10
CA THR A 775 43.12 5.62 34.86
C THR A 775 41.89 5.31 34.00
N GLY A 776 41.73 6.01 32.86
CA GLY A 776 40.55 5.93 32.00
C GLY A 776 39.31 6.51 32.68
N ARG A 777 39.43 7.72 33.25
CA ARG A 777 38.36 8.42 33.98
C ARG A 777 38.19 9.84 33.48
N LEU A 778 37.01 10.41 33.72
CA LEU A 778 36.74 11.83 33.52
C LEU A 778 36.77 12.56 34.87
N ILE A 779 37.55 13.64 34.93
CA ILE A 779 37.70 14.47 36.12
C ILE A 779 37.05 15.83 35.83
N PRO A 780 35.95 16.19 36.50
CA PRO A 780 35.33 17.50 36.34
C PRO A 780 36.35 18.62 36.58
N THR A 781 36.39 19.60 35.66
CA THR A 781 37.31 20.75 35.75
C THR A 781 37.14 21.57 37.03
N THR A 782 35.95 21.54 37.65
CA THR A 782 35.69 22.20 38.94
C THR A 782 36.45 21.60 40.11
N LEU A 783 36.97 20.37 39.99
CA LEU A 783 37.69 19.67 41.05
C LEU A 783 39.21 19.80 40.93
N VAL A 784 39.70 20.52 39.91
CA VAL A 784 41.10 20.55 39.52
C VAL A 784 41.53 21.99 39.18
N PRO A 785 42.72 22.45 39.60
CA PRO A 785 43.24 23.75 39.17
C PRO A 785 43.38 23.83 37.64
N ASP A 786 43.12 25.01 37.06
CA ASP A 786 43.09 25.24 35.59
C ASP A 786 44.37 24.83 34.82
N ASN A 787 45.49 24.64 35.52
CA ASN A 787 46.81 24.33 34.97
C ASN A 787 47.28 22.89 35.26
N LEU A 788 46.44 22.01 35.82
CA LEU A 788 46.86 20.63 36.09
C LEU A 788 46.65 19.74 34.86
N PHE A 789 47.76 19.29 34.26
CA PHE A 789 47.77 18.22 33.26
C PHE A 789 47.91 16.87 33.97
N PRO A 790 46.87 16.01 34.00
CA PRO A 790 46.91 14.75 34.75
C PRO A 790 47.88 13.75 34.14
N ASP A 791 47.98 13.74 32.81
CA ASP A 791 48.88 12.90 32.05
C ASP A 791 50.14 13.70 31.65
N ARG A 792 51.32 13.21 32.05
CA ARG A 792 52.60 13.90 31.79
C ARG A 792 53.44 13.15 30.77
N ASN A 793 54.01 13.89 29.82
CA ASN A 793 54.92 13.37 28.79
C ASN A 793 54.34 12.21 27.95
N ILE A 794 53.02 12.19 27.80
CA ILE A 794 52.30 11.23 26.95
C ILE A 794 51.30 11.97 26.05
N PHE A 795 51.05 11.42 24.87
CA PHE A 795 50.13 11.98 23.87
C PHE A 795 49.01 10.97 23.58
N PRO A 796 47.99 10.90 24.45
CA PRO A 796 46.89 9.97 24.28
C PRO A 796 45.99 10.40 23.11
N SER A 797 45.51 9.40 22.38
CA SER A 797 44.48 9.57 21.35
C SER A 797 43.35 8.59 21.67
N PRO A 798 42.46 8.93 22.62
CA PRO A 798 41.39 8.02 23.02
C PRO A 798 40.37 7.89 21.88
N GLN A 799 39.96 6.66 21.56
CA GLN A 799 38.71 6.45 20.82
C GLN A 799 37.58 6.45 21.82
N ILE A 800 36.67 7.42 21.69
CA ILE A 800 35.54 7.60 22.60
C ILE A 800 34.25 7.31 21.84
N GLY A 801 33.49 6.34 22.33
CA GLY A 801 32.15 6.04 21.85
C GLY A 801 31.10 6.69 22.75
N LEU A 802 30.18 7.44 22.15
CA LEU A 802 28.99 7.95 22.79
C LEU A 802 27.77 7.17 22.29
N ALA A 803 27.00 6.63 23.21
CA ALA A 803 25.66 6.13 22.95
C ALA A 803 24.68 6.86 23.87
N MET A 804 23.63 7.43 23.31
CA MET A 804 22.59 8.10 24.07
C MET A 804 21.22 7.67 23.55
N THR A 805 20.26 7.50 24.43
CA THR A 805 18.88 7.16 24.07
C THR A 805 17.91 8.05 24.82
N ASN A 806 16.81 8.39 24.16
CA ASN A 806 15.70 9.13 24.75
C ASN A 806 14.44 8.28 24.70
N ARG A 807 13.66 8.32 25.78
CA ARG A 807 12.34 7.73 25.91
C ARG A 807 11.34 8.84 26.13
N VAL A 808 10.27 8.83 25.37
CA VAL A 808 9.27 9.90 25.40
C VAL A 808 7.92 9.30 25.73
N GLN A 809 7.27 9.85 26.74
CA GLN A 809 5.89 9.53 27.10
C GLN A 809 5.11 10.83 27.11
N PHE A 810 4.01 10.86 26.37
CA PHE A 810 3.11 12.00 26.32
C PHE A 810 1.68 11.52 26.21
N TYR A 811 0.76 12.17 26.93
CA TYR A 811 -0.66 11.93 26.74
C TYR A 811 -1.49 13.15 27.08
N ILE A 812 -2.66 13.21 26.45
CA ILE A 812 -3.68 14.22 26.70
C ILE A 812 -4.88 13.52 27.34
N LEU A 813 -5.22 13.91 28.56
CA LEU A 813 -6.36 13.38 29.31
C LEU A 813 -7.47 14.43 29.37
N ASP A 814 -8.69 14.08 28.95
CA ASP A 814 -9.90 14.88 29.22
C ASP A 814 -10.33 14.66 30.68
N GLU A 815 -10.25 15.72 31.49
CA GLU A 815 -10.56 15.68 32.92
C GLU A 815 -12.05 15.48 33.20
N GLN A 816 -12.92 15.86 32.26
CA GLN A 816 -14.36 15.71 32.45
C GLN A 816 -14.80 14.25 32.24
N THR A 817 -14.20 13.57 31.26
CA THR A 817 -14.64 12.22 30.84
C THR A 817 -13.69 11.10 31.26
N GLN A 818 -12.49 11.46 31.75
CA GLN A 818 -11.41 10.55 32.15
C GLN A 818 -11.00 9.64 30.98
N ARG A 819 -10.92 10.22 29.77
CA ARG A 819 -10.56 9.57 28.50
C ARG A 819 -9.29 10.17 27.93
N ILE A 820 -8.54 9.35 27.22
CA ILE A 820 -7.39 9.80 26.42
C ILE A 820 -7.88 10.42 25.12
N LEU A 821 -7.32 11.58 24.78
CA LEU A 821 -7.49 12.22 23.47
C LEU A 821 -6.34 11.83 22.53
N ASP A 822 -5.11 11.84 23.05
CA ASP A 822 -3.90 11.44 22.32
C ASP A 822 -2.87 10.78 23.26
N TYR A 823 -2.04 9.89 22.73
CA TYR A 823 -1.06 9.10 23.48
C TYR A 823 0.16 8.74 22.65
N VAL A 824 1.34 9.02 23.18
CA VAL A 824 2.65 8.76 22.58
C VAL A 824 3.55 8.05 23.59
N ASN A 825 4.16 6.95 23.17
CA ASN A 825 5.11 6.18 23.96
C ASN A 825 6.22 5.67 23.03
N LEU A 826 7.33 6.41 22.99
CA LEU A 826 8.48 6.15 22.13
C LEU A 826 9.65 5.66 22.98
N ASP A 827 10.29 4.57 22.54
CA ASP A 827 11.56 4.08 23.07
C ASP A 827 12.56 3.95 21.91
N ASN A 828 13.83 3.76 22.27
CA ASN A 828 14.91 3.43 21.36
C ASN A 828 15.25 4.54 20.35
N LEU A 829 15.06 5.80 20.75
CA LEU A 829 15.61 6.97 20.05
C LEU A 829 17.11 7.08 20.32
N VAL A 830 17.87 6.12 19.79
CA VAL A 830 19.30 5.95 20.06
C VAL A 830 20.14 6.74 19.07
N THR A 831 20.97 7.63 19.59
CA THR A 831 22.06 8.28 18.88
C THR A 831 23.37 7.59 19.25
N ARG A 832 24.15 7.15 18.27
CA ARG A 832 25.49 6.60 18.48
C ARG A 832 26.49 7.44 17.70
N MET A 833 27.61 7.75 18.33
CA MET A 833 28.67 8.56 17.75
C MET A 833 30.01 7.99 18.17
N ASP A 834 30.89 7.70 17.21
CA ASP A 834 32.32 7.56 17.49
C ASP A 834 32.95 8.94 17.39
N VAL A 835 33.22 9.53 18.55
CA VAL A 835 33.71 10.91 18.65
C VAL A 835 35.02 11.08 17.89
N THR A 836 35.88 10.07 17.90
CA THR A 836 37.19 10.14 17.26
C THR A 836 37.08 10.03 15.75
N SER A 837 36.15 9.20 15.25
CA SER A 837 35.81 9.15 13.83
C SER A 837 35.19 10.46 13.35
N GLU A 838 34.26 11.06 14.11
CA GLU A 838 33.63 12.34 13.74
C GLU A 838 34.64 13.50 13.69
N LEU A 839 35.62 13.55 14.60
CA LEU A 839 36.68 14.55 14.59
C LEU A 839 37.65 14.40 13.40
N LEU A 840 37.82 13.17 12.89
CA LEU A 840 38.64 12.86 11.71
C LEU A 840 37.87 13.03 10.39
N GLY A 841 36.55 12.89 10.39
CA GLY A 841 35.66 12.94 9.21
C GLY A 841 35.53 11.62 8.45
N ALA A 842 34.46 11.45 7.67
CA ALA A 842 34.20 10.24 6.89
C ALA A 842 35.24 10.02 5.77
N TYR A 843 35.79 8.80 5.71
CA TYR A 843 36.55 8.32 4.55
C TYR A 843 35.61 8.15 3.35
N GLY A 844 35.91 8.80 2.22
CA GLY A 844 35.22 8.49 0.96
C GLY A 844 35.44 7.03 0.59
N SER A 845 34.36 6.30 0.32
CA SER A 845 34.39 4.91 -0.14
C SER A 845 35.24 4.80 -1.42
N GLY A 846 36.47 4.30 -1.31
CA GLY A 846 37.39 4.12 -2.43
C GLY A 846 38.84 4.53 -2.18
N GLN A 847 39.15 5.21 -1.08
CA GLN A 847 40.55 5.55 -0.75
C GLN A 847 41.14 4.58 0.28
N SER A 848 41.99 3.68 -0.20
CA SER A 848 42.77 2.77 0.63
C SER A 848 44.01 3.49 1.19
N SER A 849 44.15 3.46 2.52
CA SER A 849 45.31 3.85 3.33
C SER A 849 45.38 5.34 3.75
N PRO A 850 45.69 5.62 5.03
CA PRO A 850 46.25 6.92 5.40
C PRO A 850 47.60 7.06 4.71
N VAL A 851 48.00 8.31 4.44
CA VAL A 851 49.32 8.81 4.01
C VAL A 851 49.22 9.61 2.70
N SER A 852 49.66 10.87 2.80
CA SER A 852 50.46 11.65 1.81
C SER A 852 49.91 12.87 1.07
N ASN A 853 48.63 13.27 1.15
CA ASN A 853 48.20 14.52 0.49
C ASN A 853 47.58 15.55 1.46
N TYR A 854 48.44 16.15 2.31
CA TYR A 854 48.18 17.49 2.82
C TYR A 854 48.44 18.50 1.70
N GLY A 855 47.47 18.61 0.80
CA GLY A 855 47.44 19.60 -0.28
C GLY A 855 46.19 20.48 -0.22
N GLY A 856 45.60 20.66 0.97
CA GLY A 856 44.44 21.52 1.19
C GLY A 856 44.55 22.25 2.52
N SER A 857 45.08 23.47 2.48
CA SER A 857 45.00 24.44 3.57
C SER A 857 43.53 24.73 3.88
N GLY A 858 42.99 24.24 5.01
CA GLY A 858 41.67 24.66 5.48
C GLY A 858 40.85 23.64 6.28
N ASP A 859 41.26 22.36 6.36
CA ASP A 859 40.42 21.34 7.00
C ASP A 859 40.79 21.14 8.48
N SER A 860 39.86 21.43 9.39
CA SER A 860 40.05 21.31 10.86
C SER A 860 40.45 19.90 11.33
N ARG A 861 40.26 18.89 10.47
CA ARG A 861 40.64 17.49 10.67
C ARG A 861 42.14 17.29 10.88
N MET A 862 42.97 18.18 10.31
CA MET A 862 44.43 18.05 10.41
C MET A 862 44.97 18.08 11.84
N PHE A 863 44.25 18.76 12.74
CA PHE A 863 44.61 18.86 14.15
C PHE A 863 44.30 17.58 14.92
N TRP A 864 43.41 16.74 14.40
CA TRP A 864 42.94 15.51 15.06
C TRP A 864 43.58 14.24 14.51
N SER A 865 44.53 14.34 13.55
CA SER A 865 45.29 13.18 13.05
C SER A 865 45.93 12.38 14.19
N THR A 866 45.66 11.08 14.20
CA THR A 866 46.06 10.13 15.25
C THR A 866 47.37 9.42 14.94
N ASN A 867 47.89 9.53 13.71
CA ASN A 867 49.18 8.97 13.32
C ASN A 867 50.29 9.57 14.18
N ARG A 868 51.28 8.76 14.57
CA ARG A 868 52.42 9.21 15.36
C ARG A 868 53.61 9.52 14.46
N LEU A 869 54.36 10.56 14.80
CA LEU A 869 55.55 10.95 14.05
C LEU A 869 56.53 9.78 13.89
N GLY A 870 57.03 9.60 12.67
CA GLY A 870 58.01 8.56 12.34
C GLY A 870 57.49 7.12 12.48
N ASN A 871 56.17 6.91 12.40
CA ASN A 871 55.52 5.60 12.64
C ASN A 871 55.88 5.00 14.02
N ALA A 872 56.08 5.86 15.02
CA ALA A 872 56.39 5.43 16.37
C ALA A 872 55.18 4.71 17.01
N ASN A 873 55.43 3.57 17.66
CA ASN A 873 54.39 2.77 18.33
C ASN A 873 54.20 3.13 19.82
N THR A 874 54.90 4.16 20.33
CA THR A 874 54.89 4.54 21.75
C THR A 874 53.96 5.73 22.00
N ILE A 875 53.23 5.71 23.12
CA ILE A 875 52.33 6.81 23.50
C ILE A 875 53.06 8.13 23.82
N ASN A 876 54.37 8.07 24.07
CA ASN A 876 55.22 9.23 24.35
C ASN A 876 55.59 10.01 23.09
N ALA A 877 55.41 9.43 21.89
CA ALA A 877 55.62 10.13 20.63
C ALA A 877 54.37 10.98 20.29
N PRO A 878 54.51 12.28 19.97
CA PRO A 878 53.37 13.12 19.61
C PRO A 878 52.69 12.65 18.33
N THR A 879 51.38 12.91 18.22
CA THR A 879 50.64 12.66 16.99
C THR A 879 50.89 13.77 15.97
N GLU A 880 50.75 13.47 14.69
CA GLU A 880 50.77 14.45 13.61
C GLU A 880 49.78 15.60 13.89
N GLY A 881 48.61 15.31 14.46
CA GLY A 881 47.65 16.33 14.83
C GLY A 881 48.16 17.31 15.90
N VAL A 882 48.93 16.84 16.88
CA VAL A 882 49.57 17.71 17.89
C VAL A 882 50.61 18.61 17.24
N ILE A 883 51.39 18.05 16.31
CA ILE A 883 52.44 18.75 15.58
C ILE A 883 51.85 19.79 14.64
N ASN A 884 50.78 19.46 13.93
CA ASN A 884 50.04 20.39 13.08
C ASN A 884 49.49 21.57 13.88
N GLN A 885 49.00 21.34 15.10
CA GLN A 885 48.57 22.43 15.99
C GLN A 885 49.73 23.34 16.39
N ILE A 886 50.92 22.77 16.69
CA ILE A 886 52.11 23.56 17.04
C ILE A 886 52.59 24.36 15.82
N PHE A 887 52.75 23.73 14.66
CA PHE A 887 53.23 24.42 13.45
C PHE A 887 52.24 25.47 12.94
N THR A 888 50.93 25.24 13.05
CA THR A 888 49.93 26.27 12.76
C THR A 888 50.04 27.44 13.74
N SER A 889 50.33 27.18 15.02
CA SER A 889 50.55 28.26 16.00
C SER A 889 51.85 29.05 15.79
N LEU A 890 52.82 28.46 15.09
CA LEU A 890 54.07 29.08 14.65
C LEU A 890 53.96 29.74 13.26
N ASP A 891 52.76 29.71 12.65
CA ASP A 891 52.48 30.21 11.29
C ASP A 891 53.25 29.47 10.17
N GLU A 892 53.72 28.24 10.45
CA GLU A 892 54.42 27.40 9.46
C GLU A 892 53.44 26.61 8.57
N ILE A 893 52.24 26.32 9.07
CA ILE A 893 51.14 25.74 8.30
C ILE A 893 50.06 26.82 8.11
N PRO A 894 49.85 27.33 6.90
CA PRO A 894 48.85 28.37 6.66
C PRO A 894 47.44 27.78 6.78
N VAL A 895 46.59 28.43 7.58
CA VAL A 895 45.17 28.12 7.70
C VAL A 895 44.32 29.34 7.35
N SER A 896 43.09 29.13 6.90
CA SER A 896 42.23 30.23 6.46
C SER A 896 41.91 31.21 7.59
N GLN A 897 41.72 32.48 7.25
CA GLN A 897 41.29 33.50 8.21
C GLN A 897 39.93 33.16 8.85
N GLN A 898 39.07 32.44 8.12
CA GLN A 898 37.78 31.94 8.63
C GLN A 898 37.97 30.91 9.76
N LEU A 899 38.95 30.01 9.64
CA LEU A 899 39.29 29.04 10.68
C LEU A 899 39.87 29.72 11.93
N TRP A 900 40.63 30.81 11.77
CA TRP A 900 41.09 31.64 12.88
C TRP A 900 39.94 32.44 13.54
N ASN A 901 39.04 33.00 12.74
CA ASN A 901 37.94 33.84 13.20
C ASN A 901 36.83 33.04 13.90
N SER A 902 36.62 31.77 13.53
CA SER A 902 35.60 30.89 14.15
C SER A 902 35.81 30.68 15.66
N PHE A 903 37.04 30.83 16.17
CA PHE A 903 37.37 30.73 17.59
C PHE A 903 37.29 32.06 18.35
N ARG A 904 37.36 33.22 17.67
CA ARG A 904 37.22 34.56 18.30
C ARG A 904 35.79 35.12 18.28
N ALA A 905 34.93 34.61 17.40
CA ALA A 905 33.61 35.21 17.13
C ALA A 905 32.41 34.28 17.43
N ARG A 906 32.43 33.52 18.53
CA ARG A 906 31.17 32.93 19.07
C ARG A 906 30.37 33.98 19.85
N GLY A 907 29.97 35.01 19.12
CA GLY A 907 28.72 35.73 19.32
C GLY A 907 27.91 35.52 18.05
N THR A 908 26.93 34.61 18.11
CA THR A 908 25.82 34.43 17.15
C THR A 908 26.17 34.32 15.66
N GLY A 909 26.17 33.10 15.12
CA GLY A 909 25.96 32.81 13.69
C GLY A 909 25.15 31.50 13.59
N ARG A 910 23.91 31.49 13.09
CA ARG A 910 23.49 31.57 11.67
C ARG A 910 23.99 30.45 10.74
N ASP A 911 24.31 29.28 11.30
CA ASP A 911 24.34 28.01 10.55
C ASP A 911 23.20 27.07 11.01
N ARG A 912 21.97 27.57 10.88
CA ARG A 912 20.73 26.77 10.83
C ARG A 912 19.80 27.43 9.80
N GLU A 913 20.02 27.08 8.55
CA GLU A 913 18.98 26.95 7.53
C GLU A 913 19.07 25.54 6.97
#